data_AF-A0A6P2KFD4-F1
#
_entry.id   AF-A0A6P2KFD4-F1
#
_cell.length_a   1.000
_cell.length_b   1.000
_cell.length_c   1.000
_cell.angle_alpha   90.00
_cell.angle_beta   90.00
_cell.angle_gamma   90.00
#
_symmetry.space_group_name_H-M   'P 1'
#
loop_
_entity.id
_entity.type
_entity.pdbx_description
1 polymer ?
#
loop_
_entity_poly.entity_id
_entity_poly.type
_entity_poly.pdbx_seq_one_letter_code
_entity_poly.pdbx_strand_id
1 'polypeptide(L)'
;MSAIDARHARDFARRPQDLIELCDDWRTHGEIRAHFDQVKSHVHAQLAARPDRREKAELSIDKALDGAQRLALAIILGRRLTIRYSAGADLDASGDPPIDPRLLLRGWNANEISALLERPLFSEGGYGRVRLHHRSVMEYLAARQIDVLVESGAISISAAKRLIFGLTGTNERILKPSMRAVAGWLALLRHDMFDAVLAVEPSTLLTYGDPESLSDLQRERALLAFVQRYGKGQWRGLEVPYLQVTRLAKASLSDTVLAAWRTNVENPEVRELLLKLVSAGRLERCADLVFAVAMDTKCTDSERFEALVALATINDGRFGPLINAAVESGSGNDWSGQVVQWIATVLYPKHVSDAQLIQILARVSPRKRRSDNFTSNVARIIESAELDTARLNALLPAVASMARENFEENDDLQIVLRSGRLDVSKILHALCTRLIEREIWTREIVEASVMALRTGDADTDVRLGKDNLRSLLDTLPATLRRQVFEADYAWLSKFETKPNAQFRNGRLLFRGVLSYDRERDWHWALGALEELSHSADLRAALLHLLVRFAATGPDSDAELDAIRKAVLDSPILTGQWSESVKSLKSNDAAIRMQEEHRKREERQRQKIASQRGEWLEFWNELATRPALALAPARVQTTMWNLSVALRKRESGNQELRWDRTFLERHFGKKSTDAIRRALTSYWRSMTPSIRSERKPDERNTYLVVWSIGRMGIYAEAEDPAWAMMLNDSDADLAARYALTELNGFPQWTADLATSHGAQVESIIGSEVDDDLAAIDGASGWHSMVLQGLLYGPMELAELMQPRLARWIAGPGSQLMQCPHDANNERKLDQVVSILVAHGDPSVRKTLEDLAVAQLDIAGHGPFLFFWLPVLCALNPERGVDRLLHGLEHMPVQRDGVAIKAIGSIFNERRTKGVKDWRSTLTADSLLKLTVAIYQHVQPEEDAEHEGAYTPDSRDYAENGRRYVFEALMQATGPEAMRAKLALAAHPLFARLQDRIAALAQERLASELDTGSVEVSELARMFEGKELPPKTGTDMAQLLIDRLDDLQELMLRDTGPRAAWAVVADENTLRPAIARELEVSARNAYTVDQEAVTVDGKETDIRLRSVSGHQATIELKIGEKPRSAKELRDTVEDQLVTKYMAHKLARTGCLLVTVADPKKRWQHPDTKARIDRIQLQELLEEAAREAQLRLGGDARVVARILDLTPRLESEAKMAAKAAPRKKRSPATRGSATSSSSRPSTRAKRQKSS
;
A
#
# COMPACT_ATOMS: atom_id res chain seq x y z
N MET A 1 -21.27 19.97 17.07
CA MET A 1 -21.30 18.90 16.05
C MET A 1 -21.79 19.38 14.70
N SER A 2 -23.02 19.91 14.55
CA SER A 2 -23.52 20.38 13.23
C SER A 2 -22.58 21.36 12.50
N ALA A 3 -21.98 22.33 13.20
CA ALA A 3 -21.03 23.27 12.58
C ALA A 3 -19.72 22.58 12.14
N ILE A 4 -19.23 21.61 12.93
CA ILE A 4 -18.02 20.84 12.62
C ILE A 4 -18.25 19.99 11.37
N ASP A 5 -19.43 19.38 11.26
CA ASP A 5 -19.80 18.57 10.10
C ASP A 5 -20.01 19.43 8.86
N ALA A 6 -20.68 20.57 9.00
CA ALA A 6 -20.92 21.51 7.91
C ALA A 6 -19.63 22.11 7.32
N ARG A 7 -18.59 22.29 8.15
CA ARG A 7 -17.28 22.83 7.73
C ARG A 7 -16.19 21.76 7.62
N HIS A 8 -16.58 20.48 7.67
CA HIS A 8 -15.68 19.33 7.57
C HIS A 8 -14.45 19.39 8.50
N ALA A 9 -14.61 19.94 9.69
CA ALA A 9 -13.53 20.19 10.65
C ALA A 9 -13.29 19.01 11.61
N ARG A 10 -13.79 17.81 11.29
CA ARG A 10 -13.67 16.61 12.16
C ARG A 10 -12.23 16.23 12.46
N ASP A 11 -11.30 16.48 11.55
CA ASP A 11 -9.87 16.19 11.75
C ASP A 11 -9.26 17.03 12.87
N PHE A 12 -9.76 18.25 13.08
CA PHE A 12 -9.41 19.13 14.21
C PHE A 12 -10.26 18.88 15.47
N ALA A 13 -11.07 17.83 15.48
CA ALA A 13 -11.92 17.46 16.63
C ALA A 13 -11.58 16.07 17.20
N ARG A 14 -10.50 15.43 16.72
CA ARG A 14 -10.13 14.05 17.11
C ARG A 14 -9.52 13.95 18.51
N ARG A 15 -8.87 15.00 19.01
CA ARG A 15 -8.31 15.06 20.37
C ARG A 15 -9.08 16.07 21.20
N PRO A 16 -9.23 15.85 22.53
CA PRO A 16 -9.89 16.80 23.40
C PRO A 16 -9.32 18.22 23.30
N GLN A 17 -7.99 18.33 23.22
CA GLN A 17 -7.32 19.63 23.10
C GLN A 17 -7.62 20.33 21.76
N ASP A 18 -7.50 19.62 20.63
CA ASP A 18 -7.79 20.18 19.31
C ASP A 18 -9.26 20.65 19.22
N LEU A 19 -10.18 19.89 19.84
CA LEU A 19 -11.59 20.27 19.92
C LEU A 19 -11.81 21.51 20.78
N ILE A 20 -11.10 21.66 21.91
CA ILE A 20 -11.17 22.87 22.74
C ILE A 20 -10.70 24.08 21.93
N GLU A 21 -9.58 23.96 21.23
CA GLU A 21 -9.02 25.04 20.39
C GLU A 21 -9.96 25.41 19.24
N LEU A 22 -10.56 24.42 18.58
CA LEU A 22 -11.59 24.64 17.55
C LEU A 22 -12.83 25.34 18.14
N CYS A 23 -13.23 24.99 19.36
CA CYS A 23 -14.33 25.66 20.06
C CYS A 23 -13.97 27.10 20.45
N ASP A 24 -12.72 27.36 20.82
CA ASP A 24 -12.24 28.70 21.17
C ASP A 24 -12.20 29.60 19.91
N ASP A 25 -11.64 29.12 18.79
CA ASP A 25 -11.67 29.83 17.50
C ASP A 25 -13.12 30.11 17.06
N TRP A 26 -14.02 29.14 17.25
CA TRP A 26 -15.46 29.31 16.99
C TRP A 26 -16.10 30.37 17.90
N ARG A 27 -15.79 30.40 19.20
CA ARG A 27 -16.29 31.44 20.12
C ARG A 27 -15.80 32.83 19.73
N THR A 28 -14.58 32.96 19.24
CA THR A 28 -14.00 34.24 18.80
C THR A 28 -14.65 34.75 17.52
N HIS A 29 -14.89 33.88 16.53
CA HIS A 29 -15.33 34.29 15.19
C HIS A 29 -16.82 34.10 14.92
N GLY A 30 -17.54 33.37 15.79
CA GLY A 30 -18.97 33.05 15.63
C GLY A 30 -19.27 31.94 14.62
N GLU A 31 -18.29 31.54 13.79
CA GLU A 31 -18.39 30.43 12.85
C GLU A 31 -17.08 29.63 12.76
N ILE A 32 -17.17 28.38 12.30
CA ILE A 32 -15.97 27.63 11.88
C ILE A 32 -15.62 28.13 10.47
N ARG A 33 -14.40 28.66 10.30
CA ARG A 33 -13.94 29.29 9.04
C ARG A 33 -13.50 28.26 7.99
N ALA A 34 -13.05 28.73 6.83
CA ALA A 34 -12.51 27.88 5.76
C ALA A 34 -11.28 27.07 6.22
N HIS A 35 -10.94 25.99 5.50
CA HIS A 35 -9.89 25.08 5.93
C HIS A 35 -8.51 25.74 6.06
N PHE A 36 -8.17 26.68 5.17
CA PHE A 36 -6.93 27.47 5.27
C PHE A 36 -6.84 28.23 6.61
N ASP A 37 -7.93 28.89 7.00
CA ASP A 37 -7.99 29.64 8.26
C ASP A 37 -7.98 28.72 9.48
N GLN A 38 -8.65 27.56 9.41
CA GLN A 38 -8.61 26.54 10.46
C GLN A 38 -7.16 26.08 10.71
N VAL A 39 -6.43 25.72 9.64
CA VAL A 39 -5.02 25.30 9.74
C VAL A 39 -4.16 26.42 10.31
N LYS A 40 -4.35 27.66 9.85
CA LYS A 40 -3.59 28.82 10.32
C LYS A 40 -3.81 29.10 11.81
N SER A 41 -5.07 29.13 12.27
CA SER A 41 -5.39 29.30 13.69
C SER A 41 -4.88 28.15 14.54
N HIS A 42 -5.04 26.92 14.08
CA HIS A 42 -4.58 25.73 14.79
C HIS A 42 -3.07 25.73 14.99
N VAL A 43 -2.28 26.07 13.95
CA VAL A 43 -0.83 26.26 14.07
C VAL A 43 -0.48 27.31 15.13
N HIS A 44 -1.16 28.45 15.09
CA HIS A 44 -0.87 29.55 16.01
C HIS A 44 -1.22 29.19 17.47
N ALA A 45 -2.36 28.52 17.69
CA ALA A 45 -2.77 28.03 19.00
C ALA A 45 -1.79 26.98 19.54
N GLN A 46 -1.40 26.01 18.71
CA GLN A 46 -0.51 24.93 19.12
C GLN A 46 0.95 25.36 19.30
N LEU A 47 1.36 26.50 18.77
CA LEU A 47 2.68 27.09 18.99
C LEU A 47 2.72 28.09 20.15
N ALA A 48 1.58 28.45 20.74
CA ALA A 48 1.51 29.39 21.85
C ALA A 48 2.10 28.80 23.15
N ALA A 49 2.57 29.72 24.02
CA ALA A 49 3.01 29.43 25.39
C ALA A 49 1.92 28.74 26.20
N ARG A 50 2.25 27.66 26.94
CA ARG A 50 1.28 27.02 27.83
C ARG A 50 1.35 27.67 29.22
N PRO A 51 0.29 28.33 29.70
CA PRO A 51 0.33 29.04 30.98
C PRO A 51 0.46 28.10 32.19
N ASP A 52 0.03 26.84 32.04
CA ASP A 52 0.03 25.80 33.06
C ASP A 52 1.35 24.99 33.12
N ARG A 53 2.26 25.17 32.16
CA ARG A 53 3.52 24.42 32.07
C ARG A 53 4.71 25.36 31.92
N ARG A 54 5.63 25.31 32.88
CA ARG A 54 6.88 26.06 32.80
C ARG A 54 7.76 25.53 31.66
N GLU A 55 8.03 26.39 30.69
CA GLU A 55 8.93 26.09 29.57
C GLU A 55 10.40 26.28 29.95
N LYS A 56 11.28 25.57 29.26
CA LYS A 56 12.73 25.64 29.47
C LYS A 56 13.36 26.95 28.98
N ALA A 57 12.69 27.65 28.07
CA ALA A 57 13.05 28.97 27.56
C ALA A 57 11.79 29.71 27.13
N GLU A 58 11.81 31.05 27.20
CA GLU A 58 10.76 31.89 26.64
C GLU A 58 10.93 31.97 25.12
N LEU A 59 9.88 31.61 24.37
CA LEU A 59 9.89 31.55 22.91
C LEU A 59 8.73 32.37 22.35
N SER A 60 9.04 33.43 21.59
CA SER A 60 8.01 34.22 20.91
C SER A 60 7.30 33.39 19.84
N ILE A 61 6.06 33.76 19.54
CA ILE A 61 5.26 33.05 18.53
C ILE A 61 5.90 33.10 17.13
N ASP A 62 6.47 34.24 16.75
CA ASP A 62 7.14 34.40 15.45
C ASP A 62 8.38 33.49 15.35
N LYS A 63 9.16 33.40 16.43
CA LYS A 63 10.34 32.53 16.47
C LYS A 63 9.91 31.07 16.44
N ALA A 64 8.89 30.69 17.21
CA ALA A 64 8.32 29.33 17.19
C ALA A 64 7.81 28.94 15.80
N LEU A 65 7.16 29.87 15.10
CA LEU A 65 6.65 29.68 13.75
C LEU A 65 7.78 29.48 12.73
N ASP A 66 8.84 30.31 12.74
CA ASP A 66 10.04 30.13 11.90
C ASP A 66 10.67 28.75 12.13
N GLY A 67 10.81 28.34 13.40
CA GLY A 67 11.35 27.03 13.73
C GLY A 67 10.50 25.87 13.20
N ALA A 68 9.18 25.93 13.38
CA ALA A 68 8.26 24.91 12.90
C ALA A 68 8.22 24.83 11.36
N GLN A 69 8.23 25.97 10.66
CA GLN A 69 8.24 26.04 9.20
C GLN A 69 9.51 25.41 8.61
N ARG A 70 10.69 25.73 9.15
CA ARG A 70 11.97 25.12 8.75
C ARG A 70 11.98 23.60 8.94
N LEU A 71 11.50 23.12 10.09
CA LEU A 71 11.45 21.69 10.40
C LEU A 71 10.46 20.95 9.49
N ALA A 72 9.29 21.54 9.21
CA ALA A 72 8.30 20.96 8.30
C ALA A 72 8.83 20.79 6.87
N LEU A 73 9.47 21.83 6.31
CA LEU A 73 10.07 21.74 4.98
C LEU A 73 11.22 20.73 4.94
N ALA A 74 12.01 20.63 6.01
CA ALA A 74 13.09 19.65 6.11
C ALA A 74 12.59 18.20 6.21
N ILE A 75 11.46 17.95 6.88
CA ILE A 75 10.81 16.63 6.90
C ILE A 75 10.43 16.20 5.48
N ILE A 76 9.80 17.09 4.71
CA ILE A 76 9.32 16.77 3.36
C ILE A 76 10.49 16.56 2.40
N LEU A 77 11.43 17.51 2.30
CA LEU A 77 12.56 17.42 1.37
C LEU A 77 13.60 16.36 1.79
N GLY A 78 13.76 16.13 3.10
CA GLY A 78 14.67 15.13 3.65
C GLY A 78 14.08 13.72 3.71
N ARG A 79 12.77 13.55 3.47
CA ARG A 79 12.03 12.28 3.54
C ARG A 79 12.17 11.55 4.88
N ARG A 80 12.34 12.31 5.97
CA ARG A 80 12.52 11.80 7.34
C ARG A 80 11.38 12.33 8.21
N LEU A 81 10.48 11.45 8.64
CA LEU A 81 9.24 11.83 9.34
C LEU A 81 9.42 12.18 10.83
N THR A 82 10.62 11.96 11.39
CA THR A 82 10.90 12.16 12.82
C THR A 82 12.05 13.13 13.07
N ILE A 83 11.93 13.89 14.16
CA ILE A 83 12.90 14.87 14.65
C ILE A 83 13.49 14.36 15.96
N ARG A 84 14.80 14.56 16.14
CA ARG A 84 15.52 14.19 17.36
C ARG A 84 15.11 15.10 18.53
N TYR A 85 14.70 14.49 19.64
CA TYR A 85 14.42 15.20 20.89
C TYR A 85 15.43 14.86 22.01
N SER A 86 15.87 13.60 22.14
CA SER A 86 16.85 13.18 23.16
C SER A 86 17.94 12.25 22.60
N ALA A 87 18.94 11.92 23.44
CA ALA A 87 20.04 11.02 23.07
C ALA A 87 19.59 9.58 22.77
N GLY A 88 18.41 9.16 23.24
CA GLY A 88 17.85 7.83 22.94
C GLY A 88 17.35 7.66 21.50
N ALA A 89 17.37 8.73 20.69
CA ALA A 89 16.83 8.74 19.33
C ALA A 89 17.65 7.95 18.29
N ASP A 90 18.90 7.60 18.62
CA ASP A 90 19.87 6.95 17.72
C ASP A 90 19.92 5.42 17.82
N LEU A 91 18.91 4.79 18.42
CA LEU A 91 18.88 3.33 18.51
C LEU A 91 18.70 2.71 17.10
N ASP A 92 19.67 1.90 16.67
CA ASP A 92 19.71 1.26 15.33
C ASP A 92 18.45 0.42 15.00
N ALA A 93 17.71 0.00 16.02
CA ALA A 93 16.47 -0.77 15.87
C ALA A 93 15.21 0.07 15.52
N SER A 94 15.32 1.40 15.34
CA SER A 94 14.17 2.32 15.26
C SER A 94 13.89 2.96 13.88
N GLY A 95 14.50 2.45 12.81
CA GLY A 95 14.26 2.92 11.43
C GLY A 95 15.15 4.08 11.01
N ASP A 96 14.70 4.89 10.03
CA ASP A 96 15.48 5.98 9.44
C ASP A 96 16.02 6.98 10.48
N PRO A 97 17.22 7.56 10.26
CA PRO A 97 17.83 8.49 11.20
C PRO A 97 17.00 9.78 11.33
N PRO A 98 16.70 10.24 12.55
CA PRO A 98 15.87 11.41 12.77
C PRO A 98 16.60 12.70 12.34
N ILE A 99 15.84 13.73 11.98
CA ILE A 99 16.38 15.06 11.68
C ILE A 99 16.92 15.67 12.97
N ASP A 100 18.18 16.13 12.97
CA ASP A 100 18.74 16.91 14.07
C ASP A 100 18.33 18.39 13.93
N PRO A 101 17.45 18.90 14.81
CA PRO A 101 16.97 20.28 14.72
C PRO A 101 18.10 21.31 14.90
N ARG A 102 19.20 20.96 15.57
CA ARG A 102 20.34 21.87 15.84
C ARG A 102 21.05 22.29 14.55
N LEU A 103 20.97 21.47 13.50
CA LEU A 103 21.59 21.78 12.21
C LEU A 103 20.78 22.81 11.42
N LEU A 104 19.46 22.84 11.61
CA LEU A 104 18.51 23.66 10.84
C LEU A 104 18.16 24.98 11.55
N LEU A 105 18.16 24.97 12.88
CA LEU A 105 17.81 26.11 13.73
C LEU A 105 19.08 26.81 14.25
N ARG A 106 19.93 27.28 13.34
CA ARG A 106 21.17 27.99 13.70
C ARG A 106 20.84 29.29 14.45
N GLY A 107 21.54 29.54 15.55
CA GLY A 107 21.27 30.66 16.45
C GLY A 107 20.27 30.37 17.57
N TRP A 108 19.71 29.15 17.64
CA TRP A 108 18.87 28.71 18.74
C TRP A 108 19.68 27.96 19.79
N ASN A 109 19.37 28.17 21.07
CA ASN A 109 19.96 27.39 22.15
C ASN A 109 19.18 26.09 22.42
N ALA A 110 19.78 25.14 23.15
CA ALA A 110 19.18 23.83 23.40
C ALA A 110 17.84 23.90 24.16
N ASN A 111 17.66 24.90 25.04
CA ASN A 111 16.42 25.10 25.78
C ASN A 111 15.31 25.66 24.89
N GLU A 112 15.62 26.55 23.95
CA GLU A 112 14.68 27.06 22.95
C GLU A 112 14.22 25.95 22.00
N ILE A 113 15.15 25.11 21.52
CA ILE A 113 14.79 23.94 20.69
C ILE A 113 13.90 22.99 21.48
N SER A 114 14.25 22.70 22.73
CA SER A 114 13.42 21.85 23.59
C SER A 114 12.04 22.46 23.82
N ALA A 115 11.95 23.77 24.08
CA ALA A 115 10.68 24.47 24.27
C ALA A 115 9.80 24.39 23.02
N LEU A 116 10.36 24.54 21.82
CA LEU A 116 9.64 24.34 20.56
C LEU A 116 9.14 22.91 20.40
N LEU A 117 9.99 21.90 20.61
CA LEU A 117 9.62 20.49 20.40
C LEU A 117 8.68 19.95 21.48
N GLU A 118 8.54 20.65 22.61
CA GLU A 118 7.54 20.36 23.65
C GLU A 118 6.19 21.05 23.40
N ARG A 119 6.06 21.86 22.34
CA ARG A 119 4.78 22.47 21.92
C ARG A 119 3.76 21.42 21.49
N PRO A 120 2.45 21.66 21.70
CA PRO A 120 1.35 20.80 21.24
C PRO A 120 1.41 20.37 19.77
N LEU A 121 2.02 21.20 18.92
CA LEU A 121 2.23 20.91 17.50
C LEU A 121 3.00 19.59 17.27
N PHE A 122 3.92 19.25 18.18
CA PHE A 122 4.72 18.04 18.11
C PHE A 122 4.12 16.95 19.01
N SER A 123 4.21 15.71 18.54
CA SER A 123 3.78 14.52 19.27
C SER A 123 4.94 13.53 19.45
N GLU A 124 4.86 12.69 20.47
CA GLU A 124 5.86 11.65 20.72
C GLU A 124 5.95 10.67 19.54
N GLY A 125 7.17 10.43 19.08
CA GLY A 125 7.52 9.51 17.99
C GLY A 125 8.20 8.22 18.46
N GLY A 126 8.26 7.98 19.78
CA GLY A 126 8.97 6.85 20.39
C GLY A 126 10.48 7.07 20.50
N TYR A 127 11.13 6.39 21.44
CA TYR A 127 12.60 6.36 21.60
C TYR A 127 13.27 7.74 21.61
N GLY A 128 12.69 8.76 22.24
CA GLY A 128 13.28 10.11 22.26
C GLY A 128 13.20 10.88 20.93
N ARG A 129 12.25 10.51 20.06
CA ARG A 129 11.92 11.21 18.81
C ARG A 129 10.56 11.93 18.92
N VAL A 130 10.37 12.97 18.12
CA VAL A 130 9.08 13.68 17.96
C VAL A 130 8.70 13.82 16.50
N ARG A 131 7.42 14.06 16.22
CA ARG A 131 6.89 14.27 14.85
C ARG A 131 5.75 15.29 14.83
N LEU A 132 5.57 15.94 13.69
CA LEU A 132 4.34 16.70 13.41
C LEU A 132 3.18 15.71 13.27
N HIS A 133 2.08 15.96 13.99
CA HIS A 133 1.00 14.98 14.09
C HIS A 133 -0.08 15.15 13.02
N HIS A 134 -0.27 16.36 12.47
CA HIS A 134 -1.26 16.63 11.44
C HIS A 134 -0.60 16.84 10.07
N ARG A 135 -0.98 16.02 9.09
CA ARG A 135 -0.39 16.03 7.74
C ARG A 135 -0.58 17.38 7.03
N SER A 136 -1.80 17.91 6.99
CA SER A 136 -2.08 19.20 6.32
C SER A 136 -1.34 20.38 6.97
N VAL A 137 -1.06 20.31 8.28
CA VAL A 137 -0.32 21.34 9.01
C VAL A 137 1.15 21.32 8.59
N MET A 138 1.75 20.13 8.50
CA MET A 138 3.11 19.97 7.98
C MET A 138 3.24 20.48 6.54
N GLU A 139 2.30 20.13 5.66
CA GLU A 139 2.28 20.56 4.26
C GLU A 139 2.12 22.09 4.13
N TYR A 140 1.23 22.70 4.92
CA TYR A 140 1.04 24.15 5.00
C TYR A 140 2.30 24.86 5.53
N LEU A 141 2.89 24.37 6.62
CA LEU A 141 4.12 24.95 7.21
C LEU A 141 5.29 24.88 6.24
N ALA A 142 5.43 23.78 5.49
CA ALA A 142 6.45 23.64 4.46
C ALA A 142 6.22 24.63 3.29
N ALA A 143 4.96 24.82 2.86
CA ALA A 143 4.62 25.81 1.83
C ALA A 143 4.91 27.24 2.31
N ARG A 144 4.55 27.57 3.57
CA ARG A 144 4.91 28.86 4.19
C ARG A 144 6.41 29.08 4.24
N GLN A 145 7.21 28.05 4.56
CA GLN A 145 8.67 28.19 4.55
C GLN A 145 9.21 28.53 3.16
N ILE A 146 8.71 27.88 2.10
CA ILE A 146 9.12 28.20 0.73
C ILE A 146 8.73 29.64 0.38
N ASP A 147 7.51 30.06 0.72
CA ASP A 147 7.04 31.43 0.49
C ASP A 147 7.93 32.46 1.19
N VAL A 148 8.24 32.26 2.47
CA VAL A 148 9.15 33.12 3.26
C VAL A 148 10.55 33.21 2.64
N LEU A 149 11.10 32.09 2.14
CA LEU A 149 12.41 32.07 1.48
C LEU A 149 12.40 32.86 0.16
N VAL A 150 11.27 32.88 -0.56
CA VAL A 150 11.13 33.68 -1.78
C VAL A 150 10.90 35.16 -1.45
N GLU A 151 10.01 35.48 -0.49
CA GLU A 151 9.71 36.85 -0.07
C GLU A 151 10.94 37.57 0.50
N SER A 152 11.76 36.88 1.29
CA SER A 152 13.03 37.41 1.81
C SER A 152 14.13 37.53 0.74
N GLY A 153 13.92 36.99 -0.46
CA GLY A 153 14.92 36.92 -1.52
C GLY A 153 16.04 35.90 -1.26
N ALA A 154 15.92 35.06 -0.23
CA ALA A 154 16.89 34.01 0.11
C ALA A 154 17.04 32.97 -1.03
N ILE A 155 15.95 32.66 -1.72
CA ILE A 155 15.95 31.87 -2.96
C ILE A 155 15.18 32.59 -4.08
N SER A 156 15.51 32.29 -5.33
CA SER A 156 14.75 32.77 -6.50
C SER A 156 13.42 32.02 -6.66
N ILE A 157 12.45 32.63 -7.35
CA ILE A 157 11.20 31.93 -7.71
C ILE A 157 11.47 30.71 -8.59
N SER A 158 12.46 30.79 -9.48
CA SER A 158 12.93 29.66 -10.31
C SER A 158 13.45 28.53 -9.42
N ALA A 159 14.27 28.83 -8.41
CA ALA A 159 14.72 27.82 -7.44
C ALA A 159 13.57 27.20 -6.63
N ALA A 160 12.59 27.99 -6.21
CA ALA A 160 11.38 27.47 -5.56
C ALA A 160 10.60 26.53 -6.49
N LYS A 161 10.46 26.88 -7.78
CA LYS A 161 9.85 26.00 -8.80
C LYS A 161 10.65 24.70 -8.97
N ARG A 162 11.99 24.68 -8.88
CA ARG A 162 12.78 23.43 -8.92
C ARG A 162 12.56 22.52 -7.71
N LEU A 163 12.17 23.06 -6.56
CA LEU A 163 11.75 22.22 -5.43
C LEU A 163 10.47 21.45 -5.77
N ILE A 164 9.54 22.08 -6.50
CA ILE A 164 8.20 21.55 -6.79
C ILE A 164 8.17 20.68 -8.08
N PHE A 165 8.86 21.11 -9.12
CA PHE A 165 8.83 20.51 -10.45
C PHE A 165 10.13 19.79 -10.76
N GLY A 166 10.05 18.67 -11.48
CA GLY A 166 11.16 18.03 -12.19
C GLY A 166 11.07 18.28 -13.70
N LEU A 167 12.12 17.90 -14.41
CA LEU A 167 12.21 18.02 -15.86
C LEU A 167 12.28 16.63 -16.53
N THR A 168 11.40 16.36 -17.50
CA THR A 168 11.40 15.10 -18.23
C THR A 168 12.58 15.00 -19.21
N GLY A 169 12.73 13.83 -19.84
CA GLY A 169 13.65 13.61 -20.96
C GLY A 169 13.31 14.39 -22.24
N THR A 170 12.17 15.07 -22.29
CA THR A 170 11.73 15.94 -23.40
C THR A 170 11.75 17.43 -23.03
N ASN A 171 12.37 17.79 -21.90
CA ASN A 171 12.38 19.15 -21.33
C ASN A 171 10.99 19.69 -20.95
N GLU A 172 10.02 18.80 -20.69
CA GLU A 172 8.71 19.17 -20.15
C GLU A 172 8.77 19.20 -18.62
N ARG A 173 8.06 20.15 -18.00
CA ARG A 173 7.94 20.20 -16.54
C ARG A 173 6.91 19.16 -16.08
N ILE A 174 7.24 18.44 -15.03
CA ILE A 174 6.32 17.55 -14.32
C ILE A 174 6.37 17.84 -12.83
N LEU A 175 5.23 17.72 -12.17
CA LEU A 175 5.13 18.03 -10.74
C LEU A 175 5.59 16.80 -9.93
N LYS A 176 6.50 17.01 -8.97
CA LYS A 176 7.05 15.94 -8.12
C LYS A 176 5.96 15.41 -7.17
N PRO A 177 5.65 14.09 -7.16
CA PRO A 177 4.56 13.55 -6.34
C PRO A 177 4.63 13.93 -4.85
N SER A 178 5.82 13.92 -4.25
CA SER A 178 6.04 14.32 -2.84
C SER A 178 5.70 15.80 -2.56
N MET A 179 5.68 16.65 -3.59
CA MET A 179 5.47 18.09 -3.49
C MET A 179 4.07 18.54 -3.90
N ARG A 180 3.18 17.66 -4.38
CA ARG A 180 1.78 17.99 -4.74
C ARG A 180 1.04 18.75 -3.65
N ALA A 181 1.10 18.23 -2.43
CA ALA A 181 0.39 18.85 -1.32
C ALA A 181 0.94 20.23 -0.96
N VAL A 182 2.28 20.36 -0.93
CA VAL A 182 2.97 21.63 -0.71
C VAL A 182 2.65 22.63 -1.83
N ALA A 183 2.62 22.18 -3.08
CA ALA A 183 2.27 23.00 -4.25
C ALA A 183 0.83 23.52 -4.18
N GLY A 184 -0.13 22.69 -3.73
CA GLY A 184 -1.52 23.10 -3.50
C GLY A 184 -1.63 24.24 -2.48
N TRP A 185 -0.92 24.14 -1.35
CA TRP A 185 -0.86 25.23 -0.36
C TRP A 185 -0.12 26.46 -0.88
N LEU A 186 1.01 26.28 -1.57
CA LEU A 186 1.83 27.37 -2.08
C LEU A 186 1.12 28.16 -3.20
N ALA A 187 0.25 27.49 -3.98
CA ALA A 187 -0.60 28.14 -4.98
C ALA A 187 -1.63 29.10 -4.36
N LEU A 188 -2.05 28.88 -3.10
CA LEU A 188 -2.90 29.82 -2.37
C LEU A 188 -2.12 31.06 -1.89
N LEU A 189 -0.82 30.91 -1.64
CA LEU A 189 0.05 31.97 -1.13
C LEU A 189 0.63 32.83 -2.26
N ARG A 190 0.87 32.24 -3.46
CA ARG A 190 1.57 32.90 -4.56
C ARG A 190 0.90 32.67 -5.91
N HIS A 191 0.58 33.76 -6.61
CA HIS A 191 0.00 33.72 -7.96
C HIS A 191 0.93 33.04 -8.98
N ASP A 192 2.25 33.30 -8.93
CA ASP A 192 3.21 32.68 -9.85
C ASP A 192 3.30 31.15 -9.70
N MET A 193 3.01 30.64 -8.50
CA MET A 193 2.95 29.20 -8.24
C MET A 193 1.61 28.63 -8.67
N PHE A 194 0.50 29.35 -8.45
CA PHE A 194 -0.80 28.99 -9.00
C PHE A 194 -0.73 28.80 -10.52
N ASP A 195 -0.20 29.77 -11.26
CA ASP A 195 -0.07 29.68 -12.72
C ASP A 195 0.83 28.53 -13.17
N ALA A 196 1.94 28.28 -12.44
CA ALA A 196 2.85 27.18 -12.75
C ALA A 196 2.20 25.80 -12.53
N VAL A 197 1.47 25.62 -11.43
CA VAL A 197 0.74 24.37 -11.16
C VAL A 197 -0.41 24.20 -12.15
N LEU A 198 -1.16 25.27 -12.45
CA LEU A 198 -2.26 25.27 -13.42
C LEU A 198 -1.79 24.78 -14.81
N ALA A 199 -0.62 25.23 -15.26
CA ALA A 199 -0.08 24.87 -16.56
C ALA A 199 0.43 23.41 -16.63
N VAL A 200 0.91 22.86 -15.51
CA VAL A 200 1.54 21.53 -15.47
C VAL A 200 0.56 20.43 -15.07
N GLU A 201 -0.12 20.61 -13.93
CA GLU A 201 -0.98 19.60 -13.32
C GLU A 201 -2.18 20.26 -12.60
N PRO A 202 -3.21 20.72 -13.34
CA PRO A 202 -4.36 21.45 -12.78
C PRO A 202 -5.15 20.63 -11.74
N SER A 203 -5.09 19.30 -11.79
CA SER A 203 -5.67 18.41 -10.78
C SER A 203 -5.14 18.67 -9.37
N THR A 204 -3.88 19.13 -9.22
CA THR A 204 -3.33 19.46 -7.91
C THR A 204 -4.10 20.59 -7.22
N LEU A 205 -4.60 21.57 -7.98
CA LEU A 205 -5.38 22.71 -7.46
C LEU A 205 -6.79 22.30 -7.00
N LEU A 206 -7.27 21.14 -7.45
CA LEU A 206 -8.57 20.59 -7.08
C LEU A 206 -8.46 19.57 -5.95
N THR A 207 -7.33 18.87 -5.82
CA THR A 207 -7.18 17.74 -4.88
C THR A 207 -6.43 18.11 -3.59
N TYR A 208 -5.54 19.10 -3.63
CA TYR A 208 -4.67 19.46 -2.50
C TYR A 208 -4.86 20.90 -2.02
N GLY A 209 -4.34 21.19 -0.82
CA GLY A 209 -4.50 22.49 -0.17
C GLY A 209 -5.95 22.73 0.25
N ASP A 210 -6.43 23.95 -0.02
CA ASP A 210 -7.79 24.38 0.25
C ASP A 210 -8.43 25.09 -0.96
N PRO A 211 -9.11 24.35 -1.85
CA PRO A 211 -9.83 24.92 -3.00
C PRO A 211 -10.90 25.95 -2.60
N GLU A 212 -11.40 25.92 -1.35
CA GLU A 212 -12.35 26.91 -0.83
C GLU A 212 -11.72 28.31 -0.75
N SER A 213 -10.41 28.38 -0.54
CA SER A 213 -9.68 29.66 -0.42
C SER A 213 -9.26 30.25 -1.76
N LEU A 214 -9.52 29.57 -2.89
CA LEU A 214 -9.29 30.14 -4.23
C LEU A 214 -10.34 31.21 -4.56
N SER A 215 -9.89 32.29 -5.19
CA SER A 215 -10.79 33.30 -5.76
C SER A 215 -11.66 32.72 -6.87
N ASP A 216 -12.80 33.36 -7.18
CA ASP A 216 -13.75 32.88 -8.19
C ASP A 216 -13.08 32.68 -9.56
N LEU A 217 -12.23 33.64 -9.97
CA LEU A 217 -11.45 33.54 -11.20
C LEU A 217 -10.46 32.37 -11.17
N GLN A 218 -9.80 32.11 -10.02
CA GLN A 218 -8.89 30.97 -9.89
C GLN A 218 -9.64 29.63 -9.95
N ARG A 219 -10.82 29.53 -9.30
CA ARG A 219 -11.66 28.33 -9.38
C ARG A 219 -12.11 28.06 -10.82
N GLU A 220 -12.56 29.08 -11.53
CA GLU A 220 -12.90 29.00 -12.94
C GLU A 220 -11.72 28.52 -13.79
N ARG A 221 -10.57 29.19 -13.66
CA ARG A 221 -9.34 28.82 -14.40
C ARG A 221 -8.91 27.38 -14.10
N ALA A 222 -8.92 26.97 -12.83
CA ALA A 222 -8.54 25.63 -12.41
C ALA A 222 -9.48 24.56 -12.98
N LEU A 223 -10.80 24.79 -12.92
CA LEU A 223 -11.79 23.87 -13.47
C LEU A 223 -11.67 23.75 -15.00
N LEU A 224 -11.55 24.87 -15.71
CA LEU A 224 -11.41 24.87 -17.17
C LEU A 224 -10.11 24.21 -17.62
N ALA A 225 -8.99 24.48 -16.94
CA ALA A 225 -7.71 23.82 -17.23
C ALA A 225 -7.76 22.31 -16.95
N PHE A 226 -8.44 21.89 -15.88
CA PHE A 226 -8.68 20.48 -15.58
C PHE A 226 -9.50 19.80 -16.67
N VAL A 227 -10.60 20.40 -17.11
CA VAL A 227 -11.44 19.89 -18.19
C VAL A 227 -10.69 19.87 -19.52
N GLN A 228 -9.90 20.90 -19.82
CA GLN A 228 -9.08 20.96 -21.04
C GLN A 228 -8.04 19.83 -21.06
N ARG A 229 -7.40 19.54 -19.92
CA ARG A 229 -6.35 18.52 -19.85
C ARG A 229 -6.89 17.10 -19.79
N TYR A 230 -8.01 16.88 -19.08
CA TYR A 230 -8.50 15.54 -18.76
C TYR A 230 -9.87 15.21 -19.37
N GLY A 231 -10.54 16.16 -20.02
CA GLY A 231 -11.91 15.97 -20.51
C GLY A 231 -12.05 15.04 -21.72
N LYS A 232 -10.96 14.78 -22.45
CA LYS A 232 -10.94 13.85 -23.60
C LYS A 232 -10.45 12.47 -23.18
N GLY A 233 -10.79 11.44 -23.96
CA GLY A 233 -10.33 10.07 -23.73
C GLY A 233 -11.17 9.29 -22.72
N GLN A 234 -10.68 8.11 -22.37
CA GLN A 234 -11.32 7.14 -21.48
C GLN A 234 -10.84 7.30 -20.03
N TRP A 235 -11.29 6.40 -19.17
CA TRP A 235 -10.95 6.34 -17.74
C TRP A 235 -9.44 6.34 -17.47
N ARG A 236 -9.00 7.17 -16.51
CA ARG A 236 -7.59 7.33 -16.11
C ARG A 236 -7.32 6.93 -14.66
N GLY A 237 -8.34 6.74 -13.84
CA GLY A 237 -8.23 6.61 -12.39
C GLY A 237 -7.89 7.94 -11.72
N LEU A 238 -8.41 9.05 -12.26
CA LEU A 238 -8.38 10.38 -11.65
C LEU A 238 -9.56 10.52 -10.68
N GLU A 239 -9.26 10.79 -9.42
CA GLU A 239 -10.28 11.02 -8.40
C GLU A 239 -10.01 12.36 -7.69
N VAL A 240 -11.02 13.24 -7.69
CA VAL A 240 -11.06 14.40 -6.80
C VAL A 240 -11.90 14.01 -5.60
N PRO A 241 -11.32 13.93 -4.38
CA PRO A 241 -12.07 13.54 -3.20
C PRO A 241 -13.31 14.41 -3.00
N TYR A 242 -14.45 13.82 -2.65
CA TYR A 242 -15.73 14.55 -2.54
C TYR A 242 -15.64 15.77 -1.62
N LEU A 243 -14.87 15.69 -0.52
CA LEU A 243 -14.59 16.84 0.35
C LEU A 243 -14.00 18.04 -0.41
N GLN A 244 -13.07 17.79 -1.33
CA GLN A 244 -12.47 18.85 -2.13
C GLN A 244 -13.43 19.39 -3.20
N VAL A 245 -14.31 18.52 -3.74
CA VAL A 245 -15.40 18.97 -4.61
C VAL A 245 -16.30 19.96 -3.87
N THR A 246 -16.69 19.67 -2.62
CA THR A 246 -17.47 20.60 -1.78
C THR A 246 -16.74 21.93 -1.55
N ARG A 247 -15.44 21.90 -1.29
CA ARG A 247 -14.63 23.11 -1.10
C ARG A 247 -14.51 23.97 -2.37
N LEU A 248 -14.33 23.32 -3.52
CA LEU A 248 -14.26 24.00 -4.82
C LEU A 248 -15.62 24.58 -5.23
N ALA A 249 -16.71 23.91 -4.89
CA ALA A 249 -18.04 24.27 -5.36
C ALA A 249 -18.47 25.66 -4.88
N LYS A 250 -19.02 26.45 -5.82
CA LYS A 250 -19.59 27.77 -5.56
C LYS A 250 -20.64 28.10 -6.61
N ALA A 251 -21.71 28.78 -6.21
CA ALA A 251 -22.80 29.15 -7.12
C ALA A 251 -22.33 29.88 -8.40
N SER A 252 -21.26 30.68 -8.32
CA SER A 252 -20.67 31.39 -9.46
C SER A 252 -20.10 30.48 -10.56
N LEU A 253 -19.81 29.21 -10.25
CA LEU A 253 -19.31 28.24 -11.24
C LEU A 253 -20.40 27.67 -12.16
N SER A 254 -21.67 28.05 -12.00
CA SER A 254 -22.77 27.52 -12.82
C SER A 254 -22.52 27.67 -14.33
N ASP A 255 -22.13 28.88 -14.78
CA ASP A 255 -21.84 29.13 -16.19
C ASP A 255 -20.56 28.40 -16.65
N THR A 256 -19.56 28.30 -15.78
CA THR A 256 -18.33 27.56 -16.04
C THR A 256 -18.60 26.07 -16.25
N VAL A 257 -19.44 25.45 -15.41
CA VAL A 257 -19.81 24.02 -15.54
C VAL A 257 -20.57 23.79 -16.85
N LEU A 258 -21.52 24.66 -17.20
CA LEU A 258 -22.24 24.58 -18.47
C LEU A 258 -21.30 24.75 -19.67
N ALA A 259 -20.36 25.72 -19.61
CA ALA A 259 -19.37 25.94 -20.65
C ALA A 259 -18.42 24.74 -20.81
N ALA A 260 -17.92 24.21 -19.69
CA ALA A 260 -17.07 23.02 -19.66
C ALA A 260 -17.77 21.81 -20.28
N TRP A 261 -19.03 21.54 -19.90
CA TRP A 261 -19.80 20.42 -20.44
C TRP A 261 -19.99 20.52 -21.97
N ARG A 262 -20.21 21.74 -22.49
CA ARG A 262 -20.38 22.00 -23.93
C ARG A 262 -19.12 21.76 -24.75
N THR A 263 -17.94 21.60 -24.14
CA THR A 263 -16.70 21.22 -24.85
C THR A 263 -16.65 19.75 -25.29
N ASN A 264 -17.77 19.02 -25.13
CA ASN A 264 -17.91 17.60 -25.45
C ASN A 264 -16.94 16.73 -24.65
N VAL A 265 -17.09 16.77 -23.32
CA VAL A 265 -16.31 15.95 -22.38
C VAL A 265 -16.66 14.48 -22.58
N GLU A 266 -15.64 13.67 -22.89
CA GLU A 266 -15.73 12.23 -23.14
C GLU A 266 -15.33 11.41 -21.90
N ASN A 267 -14.39 11.91 -21.10
CA ASN A 267 -13.86 11.19 -19.95
C ASN A 267 -14.92 11.11 -18.83
N PRO A 268 -15.26 9.90 -18.33
CA PRO A 268 -16.32 9.71 -17.35
C PRO A 268 -16.01 10.36 -15.99
N GLU A 269 -14.75 10.40 -15.57
CA GLU A 269 -14.35 10.96 -14.27
C GLU A 269 -14.51 12.48 -14.25
N VAL A 270 -14.23 13.16 -15.37
CA VAL A 270 -14.47 14.60 -15.51
C VAL A 270 -15.95 14.91 -15.56
N ARG A 271 -16.75 14.08 -16.24
CA ARG A 271 -18.22 14.23 -16.29
C ARG A 271 -18.83 14.07 -14.91
N GLU A 272 -18.44 13.03 -14.18
CA GLU A 272 -18.85 12.81 -12.78
C GLU A 272 -18.44 13.98 -11.87
N LEU A 273 -17.22 14.52 -12.00
CA LEU A 273 -16.79 15.70 -11.24
C LEU A 273 -17.71 16.90 -11.49
N LEU A 274 -18.06 17.18 -12.76
CA LEU A 274 -18.96 18.28 -13.11
C LEU A 274 -20.35 18.10 -12.49
N LEU A 275 -20.89 16.88 -12.50
CA LEU A 275 -22.18 16.56 -11.86
C LEU A 275 -22.11 16.70 -10.33
N LYS A 276 -21.03 16.23 -9.70
CA LYS A 276 -20.77 16.40 -8.26
C LYS A 276 -20.61 17.87 -7.86
N LEU A 277 -20.06 18.72 -8.75
CA LEU A 277 -20.02 20.16 -8.53
C LEU A 277 -21.40 20.81 -8.56
N VAL A 278 -22.33 20.31 -9.39
CA VAL A 278 -23.72 20.79 -9.40
C VAL A 278 -24.40 20.49 -8.07
N SER A 279 -24.28 19.26 -7.55
CA SER A 279 -24.86 18.88 -6.27
C SER A 279 -24.20 19.64 -5.11
N ALA A 280 -22.87 19.60 -5.00
CA ALA A 280 -22.15 20.25 -3.90
C ALA A 280 -22.31 21.78 -3.88
N GLY A 281 -22.39 22.43 -5.05
CA GLY A 281 -22.52 23.88 -5.18
C GLY A 281 -23.97 24.38 -5.25
N ARG A 282 -24.95 23.48 -5.25
CA ARG A 282 -26.38 23.78 -5.51
C ARG A 282 -26.56 24.66 -6.76
N LEU A 283 -25.98 24.23 -7.88
CA LEU A 283 -25.96 25.02 -9.12
C LEU A 283 -27.30 24.92 -9.87
N GLU A 284 -28.31 25.65 -9.42
CA GLU A 284 -29.69 25.60 -9.96
C GLU A 284 -29.76 25.84 -11.48
N ARG A 285 -28.89 26.69 -12.04
CA ARG A 285 -28.83 26.95 -13.49
C ARG A 285 -28.40 25.74 -14.31
N CYS A 286 -27.84 24.71 -13.68
CA CYS A 286 -27.47 23.44 -14.32
C CYS A 286 -28.59 22.40 -14.29
N ALA A 287 -29.79 22.73 -13.81
CA ALA A 287 -30.93 21.81 -13.68
C ALA A 287 -31.26 21.06 -14.99
N ASP A 288 -31.30 21.77 -16.12
CA ASP A 288 -31.60 21.15 -17.42
C ASP A 288 -30.49 20.20 -17.90
N LEU A 289 -29.23 20.52 -17.57
CA LEU A 289 -28.09 19.67 -17.87
C LEU A 289 -28.20 18.35 -17.09
N VAL A 290 -28.37 18.41 -15.77
CA VAL A 290 -28.43 17.20 -14.95
C VAL A 290 -29.70 16.38 -15.24
N PHE A 291 -30.83 17.04 -15.54
CA PHE A 291 -32.04 16.34 -15.99
C PHE A 291 -31.81 15.58 -17.30
N ALA A 292 -31.17 16.21 -18.29
CA ALA A 292 -30.83 15.55 -19.55
C ALA A 292 -29.93 14.33 -19.34
N VAL A 293 -28.92 14.43 -18.46
CA VAL A 293 -28.02 13.31 -18.14
C VAL A 293 -28.74 12.17 -17.43
N ALA A 294 -29.61 12.47 -16.45
CA ALA A 294 -30.37 11.44 -15.75
C ALA A 294 -31.26 10.61 -16.70
N MET A 295 -31.80 11.25 -17.73
CA MET A 295 -32.68 10.64 -18.73
C MET A 295 -31.96 9.92 -19.88
N ASP A 296 -30.67 10.19 -20.11
CA ASP A 296 -29.95 9.62 -21.24
C ASP A 296 -29.53 8.17 -20.95
N THR A 297 -30.14 7.20 -21.64
CA THR A 297 -29.82 5.78 -21.50
C THR A 297 -28.44 5.41 -22.05
N LYS A 298 -27.77 6.32 -22.76
CA LYS A 298 -26.38 6.16 -23.20
C LYS A 298 -25.36 6.57 -22.12
N CYS A 299 -25.78 7.34 -21.12
CA CYS A 299 -24.93 7.69 -19.99
C CYS A 299 -24.69 6.48 -19.09
N THR A 300 -23.54 6.47 -18.40
CA THR A 300 -23.21 5.40 -17.46
C THR A 300 -24.14 5.45 -16.24
N ASP A 301 -24.30 4.32 -15.55
CA ASP A 301 -25.08 4.26 -14.31
C ASP A 301 -24.61 5.29 -13.28
N SER A 302 -23.29 5.51 -13.20
CA SER A 302 -22.66 6.47 -12.28
C SER A 302 -23.07 7.91 -12.63
N GLU A 303 -22.98 8.31 -13.90
CA GLU A 303 -23.40 9.64 -14.35
C GLU A 303 -24.88 9.90 -14.08
N ARG A 304 -25.73 8.93 -14.41
CA ARG A 304 -27.18 9.06 -14.20
C ARG A 304 -27.52 9.16 -12.72
N PHE A 305 -26.84 8.39 -11.87
CA PHE A 305 -27.01 8.44 -10.43
C PHE A 305 -26.54 9.78 -9.84
N GLU A 306 -25.36 10.27 -10.20
CA GLU A 306 -24.86 11.59 -9.76
C GLU A 306 -25.78 12.74 -10.22
N ALA A 307 -26.37 12.62 -11.41
CA ALA A 307 -27.38 13.56 -11.89
C ALA A 307 -28.67 13.53 -11.04
N LEU A 308 -29.13 12.35 -10.59
CA LEU A 308 -30.25 12.24 -9.65
C LEU A 308 -29.94 12.89 -8.30
N VAL A 309 -28.73 12.68 -7.78
CA VAL A 309 -28.26 13.33 -6.53
C VAL A 309 -28.24 14.85 -6.69
N ALA A 310 -27.77 15.35 -7.84
CA ALA A 310 -27.78 16.78 -8.15
C ALA A 310 -29.20 17.36 -8.21
N LEU A 311 -30.14 16.70 -8.91
CA LEU A 311 -31.54 17.10 -8.98
C LEU A 311 -32.22 17.14 -7.60
N ALA A 312 -31.96 16.13 -6.76
CA ALA A 312 -32.45 16.10 -5.38
C ALA A 312 -31.94 17.30 -4.57
N THR A 313 -30.66 17.63 -4.74
CA THR A 313 -29.96 18.66 -3.96
C THR A 313 -30.38 20.08 -4.34
N ILE A 314 -30.70 20.33 -5.61
CA ILE A 314 -31.22 21.62 -6.09
C ILE A 314 -32.76 21.73 -5.98
N ASN A 315 -33.43 20.71 -5.42
CA ASN A 315 -34.89 20.65 -5.28
C ASN A 315 -35.67 20.82 -6.60
N ASP A 316 -35.18 20.22 -7.70
CA ASP A 316 -35.87 20.30 -8.98
C ASP A 316 -37.18 19.49 -8.97
N GLY A 317 -38.29 20.09 -9.42
CA GLY A 317 -39.62 19.45 -9.42
C GLY A 317 -39.72 18.18 -10.27
N ARG A 318 -38.79 17.97 -11.22
CA ARG A 318 -38.72 16.77 -12.06
C ARG A 318 -38.11 15.56 -11.35
N PHE A 319 -37.46 15.75 -10.20
CA PHE A 319 -36.81 14.67 -9.45
C PHE A 319 -37.79 13.58 -9.00
N GLY A 320 -38.93 13.96 -8.40
CA GLY A 320 -39.92 13.01 -7.86
C GLY A 320 -40.43 12.00 -8.91
N PRO A 321 -40.90 12.47 -10.08
CA PRO A 321 -41.28 11.58 -11.18
C PRO A 321 -40.17 10.61 -11.62
N LEU A 322 -38.90 11.03 -11.62
CA LEU A 322 -37.77 10.15 -12.00
C LEU A 322 -37.53 9.05 -10.97
N ILE A 323 -37.59 9.37 -9.68
CA ILE A 323 -37.47 8.35 -8.62
C ILE A 323 -38.62 7.36 -8.72
N ASN A 324 -39.86 7.82 -8.93
CA ASN A 324 -40.99 6.92 -9.14
C ASN A 324 -40.75 6.02 -10.35
N ALA A 325 -40.33 6.57 -11.49
CA ALA A 325 -40.02 5.78 -12.68
C ALA A 325 -38.89 4.75 -12.44
N ALA A 326 -37.83 5.12 -11.74
CA ALA A 326 -36.71 4.22 -11.41
C ALA A 326 -37.15 3.08 -10.47
N VAL A 327 -38.03 3.36 -9.51
CA VAL A 327 -38.57 2.34 -8.60
C VAL A 327 -39.60 1.45 -9.30
N GLU A 328 -40.47 2.03 -10.14
CA GLU A 328 -41.58 1.35 -10.83
C GLU A 328 -41.13 0.46 -11.99
N SER A 329 -40.11 0.87 -12.76
CA SER A 329 -39.68 0.17 -13.98
C SER A 329 -38.99 -1.17 -13.74
N GLY A 330 -38.56 -1.45 -12.49
CA GLY A 330 -37.75 -2.64 -12.18
C GLY A 330 -36.44 -2.66 -12.98
N SER A 331 -35.70 -3.77 -12.96
CA SER A 331 -34.42 -3.93 -13.67
C SER A 331 -34.54 -4.05 -15.21
N GLY A 332 -35.48 -3.32 -15.82
CA GLY A 332 -35.74 -3.26 -17.26
C GLY A 332 -35.24 -1.96 -17.93
N ASN A 333 -35.15 -1.99 -19.27
CA ASN A 333 -34.43 -1.11 -20.23
C ASN A 333 -34.06 0.35 -19.86
N ASP A 334 -34.80 1.05 -18.99
CA ASP A 334 -34.57 2.47 -18.71
C ASP A 334 -33.73 2.73 -17.46
N TRP A 335 -33.68 1.84 -16.46
CA TRP A 335 -32.85 2.01 -15.25
C TRP A 335 -32.21 0.70 -14.80
N SER A 336 -30.89 0.69 -14.57
CA SER A 336 -30.19 -0.52 -14.13
C SER A 336 -30.50 -0.84 -12.66
N GLY A 337 -30.41 -2.12 -12.30
CA GLY A 337 -30.55 -2.54 -10.90
C GLY A 337 -29.50 -1.90 -9.97
N GLN A 338 -28.35 -1.50 -10.50
CA GLN A 338 -27.29 -0.83 -9.72
C GLN A 338 -27.68 0.59 -9.33
N VAL A 339 -28.27 1.36 -10.26
CA VAL A 339 -28.76 2.71 -9.95
C VAL A 339 -29.85 2.65 -8.88
N VAL A 340 -30.75 1.67 -8.97
CA VAL A 340 -31.83 1.49 -7.99
C VAL A 340 -31.29 1.13 -6.59
N GLN A 341 -30.27 0.26 -6.51
CA GLN A 341 -29.57 -0.02 -5.25
C GLN A 341 -28.92 1.25 -4.68
N TRP A 342 -28.25 2.05 -5.52
CA TRP A 342 -27.63 3.31 -5.08
C TRP A 342 -28.65 4.33 -4.58
N ILE A 343 -29.79 4.50 -5.28
CA ILE A 343 -30.92 5.33 -4.84
C ILE A 343 -31.33 4.94 -3.42
N ALA A 344 -31.57 3.65 -3.15
CA ALA A 344 -31.93 3.19 -1.81
C ALA A 344 -30.84 3.42 -0.76
N THR A 345 -29.55 3.31 -1.10
CA THR A 345 -28.46 3.48 -0.11
C THR A 345 -28.04 4.94 0.14
N VAL A 346 -28.31 5.86 -0.77
CA VAL A 346 -27.83 7.25 -0.66
C VAL A 346 -28.96 8.25 -0.43
N LEU A 347 -30.14 8.00 -1.01
CA LEU A 347 -31.25 8.94 -1.00
C LEU A 347 -32.32 8.62 0.07
N TYR A 348 -32.33 7.40 0.63
CA TYR A 348 -33.14 7.05 1.80
C TYR A 348 -32.47 7.58 3.09
N PRO A 349 -33.21 8.13 4.07
CA PRO A 349 -34.67 8.27 4.14
C PRO A 349 -35.24 9.61 3.66
N LYS A 350 -34.40 10.53 3.15
CA LYS A 350 -34.80 11.93 2.89
C LYS A 350 -35.63 12.09 1.61
N HIS A 351 -35.26 11.37 0.57
CA HIS A 351 -35.85 11.50 -0.77
C HIS A 351 -36.50 10.20 -1.27
N VAL A 352 -36.34 9.11 -0.51
CA VAL A 352 -36.98 7.81 -0.77
C VAL A 352 -37.87 7.49 0.42
N SER A 353 -39.14 7.19 0.14
CA SER A 353 -40.13 6.79 1.15
C SER A 353 -39.95 5.33 1.59
N ASP A 354 -40.51 4.99 2.74
CA ASP A 354 -40.48 3.63 3.29
C ASP A 354 -41.13 2.61 2.33
N ALA A 355 -42.22 3.02 1.66
CA ALA A 355 -42.90 2.22 0.65
C ALA A 355 -42.02 1.96 -0.59
N GLN A 356 -41.29 2.98 -1.07
CA GLN A 356 -40.35 2.83 -2.19
C GLN A 356 -39.17 1.94 -1.80
N LEU A 357 -38.62 2.07 -0.59
CA LEU A 357 -37.56 1.19 -0.11
C LEU A 357 -38.01 -0.28 -0.10
N ILE A 358 -39.23 -0.56 0.39
CA ILE A 358 -39.82 -1.90 0.38
C ILE A 358 -39.95 -2.43 -1.05
N GLN A 359 -40.43 -1.61 -1.99
CA GLN A 359 -40.56 -1.99 -3.40
C GLN A 359 -39.20 -2.32 -4.03
N ILE A 360 -38.16 -1.55 -3.70
CA ILE A 360 -36.79 -1.82 -4.14
C ILE A 360 -36.30 -3.16 -3.59
N LEU A 361 -36.40 -3.37 -2.28
CA LEU A 361 -35.97 -4.62 -1.62
C LEU A 361 -36.66 -5.86 -2.19
N ALA A 362 -37.94 -5.74 -2.55
CA ALA A 362 -38.72 -6.84 -3.13
C ALA A 362 -38.31 -7.19 -4.58
N ARG A 363 -37.72 -6.24 -5.34
CA ARG A 363 -37.45 -6.39 -6.78
C ARG A 363 -35.98 -6.60 -7.10
N VAL A 364 -35.08 -6.11 -6.25
CA VAL A 364 -33.64 -6.27 -6.44
C VAL A 364 -33.30 -7.75 -6.34
N SER A 365 -32.88 -8.32 -7.47
CA SER A 365 -32.31 -9.67 -7.49
C SER A 365 -30.90 -9.60 -6.91
N PRO A 366 -30.49 -10.56 -6.06
CA PRO A 366 -29.11 -10.62 -5.60
C PRO A 366 -28.20 -10.75 -6.80
N ARG A 367 -27.15 -9.93 -6.85
CA ARG A 367 -26.06 -10.21 -7.79
C ARG A 367 -25.47 -11.56 -7.37
N LYS A 368 -25.27 -12.46 -8.33
CA LYS A 368 -24.82 -13.85 -8.10
C LYS A 368 -23.48 -13.99 -7.34
N ARG A 369 -22.79 -12.91 -6.94
CA ARG A 369 -21.33 -12.84 -7.07
C ARG A 369 -20.54 -11.79 -6.26
N ARG A 370 -21.16 -11.13 -5.27
CA ARG A 370 -20.46 -10.38 -4.21
C ARG A 370 -21.35 -10.47 -2.98
N SER A 371 -20.77 -10.56 -1.77
CA SER A 371 -21.53 -10.25 -0.56
C SER A 371 -22.24 -8.92 -0.79
N ASP A 372 -23.57 -8.95 -0.88
CA ASP A 372 -24.32 -7.81 -1.34
C ASP A 372 -24.25 -6.74 -0.25
N ASN A 373 -23.28 -5.84 -0.37
CA ASN A 373 -23.11 -4.70 0.54
C ASN A 373 -24.37 -3.83 0.55
N PHE A 374 -25.29 -4.01 -0.40
CA PHE A 374 -26.58 -3.33 -0.43
C PHE A 374 -27.37 -3.49 0.89
N THR A 375 -27.67 -4.73 1.33
CA THR A 375 -28.50 -4.93 2.54
C THR A 375 -27.76 -4.55 3.81
N SER A 376 -26.43 -4.73 3.83
CA SER A 376 -25.55 -4.24 4.91
C SER A 376 -25.56 -2.71 5.00
N ASN A 377 -25.52 -2.02 3.85
CA ASN A 377 -25.60 -0.55 3.80
C ASN A 377 -26.96 -0.04 4.25
N VAL A 378 -28.06 -0.66 3.79
CA VAL A 378 -29.42 -0.29 4.23
C VAL A 378 -29.59 -0.52 5.73
N ALA A 379 -29.09 -1.63 6.28
CA ALA A 379 -29.10 -1.88 7.72
C ALA A 379 -28.38 -0.78 8.51
N ARG A 380 -27.16 -0.40 8.08
CA ARG A 380 -26.39 0.69 8.69
C ARG A 380 -27.11 2.05 8.62
N ILE A 381 -27.86 2.31 7.54
CA ILE A 381 -28.71 3.51 7.44
C ILE A 381 -29.83 3.46 8.48
N ILE A 382 -30.51 2.32 8.65
CA ILE A 382 -31.58 2.16 9.65
C ILE A 382 -31.05 2.32 11.08
N GLU A 383 -29.85 1.79 11.37
CA GLU A 383 -29.20 1.94 12.67
C GLU A 383 -28.90 3.41 13.01
N SER A 384 -28.44 4.19 12.03
CA SER A 384 -27.92 5.55 12.26
C SER A 384 -28.90 6.68 11.93
N ALA A 385 -29.91 6.46 11.09
CA ALA A 385 -30.84 7.50 10.66
C ALA A 385 -31.88 7.86 11.74
N GLU A 386 -32.34 9.11 11.71
CA GLU A 386 -33.44 9.61 12.53
C GLU A 386 -34.79 9.11 11.97
N LEU A 387 -35.15 7.87 12.28
CA LEU A 387 -36.45 7.27 11.95
C LEU A 387 -37.33 7.24 13.20
N ASP A 388 -38.53 7.79 13.15
CA ASP A 388 -39.48 7.68 14.26
C ASP A 388 -40.04 6.25 14.39
N THR A 389 -40.82 6.01 15.45
CA THR A 389 -41.38 4.68 15.73
C THR A 389 -42.40 4.26 14.68
N ALA A 390 -43.15 5.20 14.11
CA ALA A 390 -44.16 4.90 13.10
C ALA A 390 -43.50 4.36 11.82
N ARG A 391 -42.39 4.95 11.40
CA ARG A 391 -41.61 4.52 10.23
C ARG A 391 -40.94 3.17 10.43
N LEU A 392 -40.33 2.92 11.59
CA LEU A 392 -39.76 1.61 11.92
C LEU A 392 -40.83 0.51 11.88
N ASN A 393 -42.00 0.78 12.45
CA ASN A 393 -43.14 -0.15 12.41
C ASN A 393 -43.73 -0.32 11.00
N ALA A 394 -43.64 0.68 10.12
CA ALA A 394 -44.09 0.56 8.74
C ALA A 394 -43.20 -0.37 7.90
N LEU A 395 -41.89 -0.39 8.17
CA LEU A 395 -40.91 -1.22 7.46
C LEU A 395 -40.95 -2.70 7.89
N LEU A 396 -41.12 -2.94 9.19
CA LEU A 396 -40.96 -4.27 9.79
C LEU A 396 -41.80 -5.37 9.13
N PRO A 397 -43.12 -5.22 8.88
CA PRO A 397 -43.94 -6.30 8.35
C PRO A 397 -43.48 -6.76 6.96
N ALA A 398 -43.10 -5.82 6.09
CA ALA A 398 -42.67 -6.13 4.74
C ALA A 398 -41.30 -6.82 4.73
N VAL A 399 -40.33 -6.30 5.49
CA VAL A 399 -39.00 -6.92 5.60
C VAL A 399 -39.07 -8.30 6.25
N ALA A 400 -39.89 -8.45 7.31
CA ALA A 400 -40.12 -9.74 7.94
C ALA A 400 -40.79 -10.73 6.97
N SER A 401 -41.75 -10.30 6.15
CA SER A 401 -42.35 -11.18 5.13
C SER A 401 -41.31 -11.67 4.11
N MET A 402 -40.46 -10.77 3.60
CA MET A 402 -39.38 -11.14 2.68
C MET A 402 -38.41 -12.13 3.33
N ALA A 403 -37.95 -11.84 4.55
CA ALA A 403 -37.07 -12.74 5.29
C ALA A 403 -37.71 -14.13 5.46
N ARG A 404 -38.99 -14.20 5.78
CA ARG A 404 -39.72 -15.47 6.01
C ARG A 404 -39.79 -16.37 4.77
N GLU A 405 -39.78 -15.80 3.58
CA GLU A 405 -39.84 -16.53 2.29
C GLU A 405 -38.46 -16.93 1.75
N ASN A 406 -37.38 -16.36 2.30
CA ASN A 406 -36.04 -16.47 1.74
C ASN A 406 -35.21 -17.65 2.26
N PHE A 407 -35.68 -18.44 3.23
CA PHE A 407 -34.88 -19.53 3.82
C PHE A 407 -35.40 -20.94 3.45
N GLU A 408 -34.50 -21.92 3.49
CA GLU A 408 -34.78 -23.36 3.37
C GLU A 408 -33.84 -24.18 4.25
N GLU A 409 -34.17 -25.45 4.48
CA GLU A 409 -33.28 -26.40 5.17
C GLU A 409 -32.41 -27.11 4.12
N ASN A 410 -31.09 -27.07 4.28
CA ASN A 410 -30.15 -27.80 3.40
C ASN A 410 -29.98 -29.27 3.83
N ASP A 411 -29.21 -30.04 3.06
CA ASP A 411 -28.95 -31.46 3.34
C ASP A 411 -28.27 -31.72 4.70
N ASP A 412 -27.54 -30.73 5.25
CA ASP A 412 -26.93 -30.75 6.57
C ASP A 412 -27.89 -30.31 7.70
N LEU A 413 -29.19 -30.24 7.40
CA LEU A 413 -30.27 -29.76 8.25
C LEU A 413 -30.13 -28.29 8.65
N GLN A 414 -29.24 -27.49 8.06
CA GLN A 414 -29.04 -26.09 8.40
C GLN A 414 -30.06 -25.19 7.70
N ILE A 415 -30.56 -24.17 8.41
CA ILE A 415 -31.42 -23.15 7.81
C ILE A 415 -30.52 -22.19 7.03
N VAL A 416 -30.59 -22.24 5.71
CA VAL A 416 -29.78 -21.46 4.77
C VAL A 416 -30.66 -20.57 3.90
N LEU A 417 -30.09 -19.50 3.38
CA LEU A 417 -30.76 -18.62 2.43
C LEU A 417 -30.97 -19.37 1.10
N ARG A 418 -32.18 -19.33 0.55
CA ARG A 418 -32.51 -19.87 -0.77
C ARG A 418 -31.68 -19.17 -1.84
N SER A 419 -31.15 -19.95 -2.77
CA SER A 419 -30.37 -19.43 -3.89
C SER A 419 -31.17 -18.38 -4.69
N GLY A 420 -30.53 -17.24 -4.99
CA GLY A 420 -31.14 -16.15 -5.77
C GLY A 420 -32.11 -15.25 -5.01
N ARG A 421 -32.20 -15.34 -3.68
CA ARG A 421 -32.97 -14.42 -2.83
C ARG A 421 -32.08 -13.42 -2.07
N LEU A 422 -32.60 -12.22 -1.84
CA LEU A 422 -31.86 -11.12 -1.18
C LEU A 422 -31.81 -11.34 0.32
N ASP A 423 -30.61 -11.34 0.92
CA ASP A 423 -30.46 -11.48 2.37
C ASP A 423 -30.83 -10.18 3.10
N VAL A 424 -32.09 -10.10 3.53
CA VAL A 424 -32.62 -8.97 4.32
C VAL A 424 -32.45 -9.16 5.83
N SER A 425 -31.78 -10.20 6.31
CA SER A 425 -31.66 -10.48 7.74
C SER A 425 -30.90 -9.41 8.50
N LYS A 426 -29.90 -8.77 7.87
CA LYS A 426 -29.18 -7.63 8.44
C LYS A 426 -30.09 -6.41 8.66
N ILE A 427 -31.00 -6.16 7.71
CA ILE A 427 -32.00 -5.08 7.81
C ILE A 427 -33.00 -5.40 8.93
N LEU A 428 -33.45 -6.66 9.01
CA LEU A 428 -34.36 -7.13 10.04
C LEU A 428 -33.74 -7.00 11.44
N HIS A 429 -32.46 -7.37 11.57
CA HIS A 429 -31.69 -7.18 12.79
C HIS A 429 -31.68 -5.71 13.24
N ALA A 430 -31.25 -4.80 12.36
CA ALA A 430 -31.22 -3.37 12.63
C ALA A 430 -32.60 -2.82 13.08
N LEU A 431 -33.69 -3.21 12.39
CA LEU A 431 -35.05 -2.81 12.75
C LEU A 431 -35.45 -3.31 14.14
N CYS A 432 -35.20 -4.59 14.43
CA CYS A 432 -35.55 -5.21 15.72
C CYS A 432 -34.78 -4.56 16.88
N THR A 433 -33.47 -4.40 16.75
CA THR A 433 -32.63 -3.73 17.76
C THR A 433 -33.17 -2.33 18.06
N ARG A 434 -33.46 -1.52 17.02
CA ARG A 434 -33.95 -0.15 17.19
C ARG A 434 -35.34 -0.05 17.82
N LEU A 435 -36.24 -0.98 17.55
CA LEU A 435 -37.57 -1.02 18.16
C LEU A 435 -37.51 -1.48 19.62
N ILE A 436 -36.64 -2.46 19.91
CA ILE A 436 -36.42 -3.00 21.26
C ILE A 436 -35.74 -1.98 22.18
N GLU A 437 -34.75 -1.24 21.68
CA GLU A 437 -34.11 -0.14 22.42
C GLU A 437 -35.10 0.98 22.82
N ARG A 438 -36.25 1.06 22.15
CA ARG A 438 -37.36 1.98 22.47
C ARG A 438 -38.42 1.35 23.38
N GLU A 439 -38.12 0.18 23.93
CA GLU A 439 -39.01 -0.60 24.80
C GLU A 439 -40.34 -1.01 24.12
N ILE A 440 -40.33 -1.15 22.78
CA ILE A 440 -41.52 -1.55 22.01
C ILE A 440 -41.49 -3.05 21.79
N TRP A 441 -42.55 -3.71 22.26
CA TRP A 441 -42.69 -5.15 22.18
C TRP A 441 -44.06 -5.50 21.61
N THR A 442 -44.05 -6.10 20.43
CA THR A 442 -45.23 -6.76 19.83
C THR A 442 -44.85 -8.17 19.42
N ARG A 443 -45.85 -9.02 19.20
CA ARG A 443 -45.65 -10.39 18.75
C ARG A 443 -44.83 -10.44 17.45
N GLU A 444 -45.09 -9.50 16.55
CA GLU A 444 -44.41 -9.39 15.26
C GLU A 444 -42.92 -9.05 15.41
N ILE A 445 -42.56 -8.18 16.37
CA ILE A 445 -41.16 -7.84 16.68
C ILE A 445 -40.43 -9.05 17.26
N VAL A 446 -41.09 -9.80 18.14
CA VAL A 446 -40.54 -11.03 18.73
C VAL A 446 -40.24 -12.07 17.65
N GLU A 447 -41.22 -12.35 16.78
CA GLU A 447 -41.05 -13.27 15.65
C GLU A 447 -39.93 -12.81 14.70
N ALA A 448 -39.88 -11.51 14.38
CA ALA A 448 -38.82 -10.93 13.55
C ALA A 448 -37.42 -11.02 14.20
N SER A 449 -37.31 -10.82 15.51
CA SER A 449 -36.05 -10.89 16.25
C SER A 449 -35.48 -12.31 16.28
N VAL A 450 -36.36 -13.30 16.49
CA VAL A 450 -36.03 -14.72 16.37
C VAL A 450 -35.48 -15.03 14.98
N MET A 451 -36.17 -14.56 13.95
CA MET A 451 -35.74 -14.74 12.56
C MET A 451 -34.37 -14.13 12.32
N ALA A 452 -34.14 -12.88 12.73
CA ALA A 452 -32.87 -12.18 12.54
C ALA A 452 -31.68 -12.88 13.22
N LEU A 453 -31.89 -13.53 14.37
CA LEU A 453 -30.83 -14.27 15.08
C LEU A 453 -30.59 -15.67 14.52
N ARG A 454 -31.66 -16.33 14.06
CA ARG A 454 -31.61 -17.67 13.44
C ARG A 454 -31.05 -17.66 12.01
N THR A 455 -31.05 -16.52 11.35
CA THR A 455 -30.61 -16.34 9.97
C THR A 455 -29.30 -15.53 9.93
N GLY A 456 -28.38 -15.82 9.02
CA GLY A 456 -27.14 -15.07 8.82
C GLY A 456 -25.85 -15.85 9.12
N ASP A 457 -24.91 -15.73 8.18
CA ASP A 457 -23.69 -16.53 8.03
C ASP A 457 -22.58 -16.22 9.05
N ALA A 458 -21.54 -17.04 9.06
CA ALA A 458 -20.39 -17.06 9.97
C ALA A 458 -19.43 -15.85 9.89
N ASP A 459 -19.91 -14.68 9.46
CA ASP A 459 -19.10 -13.46 9.32
C ASP A 459 -18.87 -12.74 10.67
N THR A 460 -17.69 -12.15 10.84
CA THR A 460 -17.20 -11.63 12.13
C THR A 460 -17.99 -10.42 12.62
N ASP A 461 -18.40 -9.52 11.72
CA ASP A 461 -19.22 -8.34 12.04
C ASP A 461 -20.68 -8.72 12.40
N VAL A 462 -21.20 -9.78 11.77
CA VAL A 462 -22.54 -10.31 12.06
C VAL A 462 -22.60 -10.94 13.46
N ARG A 463 -21.50 -11.55 13.93
CA ARG A 463 -21.41 -12.09 15.30
C ARG A 463 -21.55 -10.98 16.35
N LEU A 464 -20.83 -9.87 16.20
CA LEU A 464 -20.90 -8.73 17.12
C LEU A 464 -22.30 -8.10 17.17
N GLY A 465 -22.96 -7.96 16.02
CA GLY A 465 -24.35 -7.47 15.97
C GLY A 465 -25.34 -8.41 16.65
N LYS A 466 -25.29 -9.72 16.35
CA LYS A 466 -26.15 -10.74 16.95
C LYS A 466 -26.02 -10.82 18.48
N ASP A 467 -24.82 -10.61 19.00
CA ASP A 467 -24.58 -10.57 20.44
C ASP A 467 -25.29 -9.38 21.10
N ASN A 468 -25.38 -8.23 20.42
CA ASN A 468 -26.13 -7.07 20.92
C ASN A 468 -27.64 -7.35 20.98
N LEU A 469 -28.26 -7.80 19.88
CA LEU A 469 -29.70 -8.13 19.89
C LEU A 469 -30.02 -9.25 20.88
N ARG A 470 -29.17 -10.28 20.99
CA ARG A 470 -29.32 -11.33 22.01
C ARG A 470 -29.27 -10.76 23.43
N SER A 471 -28.33 -9.85 23.70
CA SER A 471 -28.23 -9.20 25.02
C SER A 471 -29.50 -8.42 25.38
N LEU A 472 -30.12 -7.75 24.40
CA LEU A 472 -31.39 -7.04 24.58
C LEU A 472 -32.57 -7.99 24.81
N LEU A 473 -32.60 -9.15 24.14
CA LEU A 473 -33.62 -10.18 24.42
C LEU A 473 -33.40 -10.84 25.78
N ASP A 474 -32.14 -10.95 26.24
CA ASP A 474 -31.82 -11.55 27.54
C ASP A 474 -32.23 -10.69 28.75
N THR A 475 -32.45 -9.39 28.56
CA THR A 475 -32.95 -8.47 29.61
C THR A 475 -34.47 -8.43 29.71
N LEU A 476 -35.19 -9.16 28.85
CA LEU A 476 -36.65 -9.17 28.82
C LEU A 476 -37.30 -9.69 30.11
N PRO A 477 -38.48 -9.16 30.50
CA PRO A 477 -39.33 -9.77 31.52
C PRO A 477 -39.78 -11.18 31.16
N ALA A 478 -40.06 -12.00 32.18
CA ALA A 478 -40.46 -13.41 32.05
C ALA A 478 -41.61 -13.65 31.03
N THR A 479 -42.61 -12.77 30.98
CA THR A 479 -43.76 -12.87 30.07
C THR A 479 -43.36 -12.75 28.59
N LEU A 480 -42.38 -11.91 28.26
CA LEU A 480 -41.88 -11.72 26.89
C LEU A 480 -40.87 -12.80 26.52
N ARG A 481 -40.08 -13.30 27.48
CA ARG A 481 -39.17 -14.43 27.27
C ARG A 481 -39.90 -15.70 26.86
N ARG A 482 -41.09 -15.95 27.45
CA ARG A 482 -42.01 -17.01 27.00
C ARG A 482 -42.38 -16.86 25.53
N GLN A 483 -42.76 -15.66 25.10
CA GLN A 483 -43.15 -15.41 23.70
C GLN A 483 -41.99 -15.63 22.72
N VAL A 484 -40.77 -15.24 23.10
CA VAL A 484 -39.56 -15.50 22.30
C VAL A 484 -39.30 -17.00 22.17
N PHE A 485 -39.45 -17.78 23.26
CA PHE A 485 -39.31 -19.23 23.21
C PHE A 485 -40.31 -19.88 22.25
N GLU A 486 -41.59 -19.51 22.38
CA GLU A 486 -42.67 -20.04 21.53
C GLU A 486 -42.45 -19.67 20.06
N ALA A 487 -42.00 -18.45 19.77
CA ALA A 487 -41.67 -18.00 18.42
C ALA A 487 -40.44 -18.75 17.84
N ASP A 488 -39.39 -18.97 18.63
CA ASP A 488 -38.20 -19.74 18.23
C ASP A 488 -38.55 -21.21 17.93
N TYR A 489 -39.40 -21.80 18.78
CA TYR A 489 -39.94 -23.15 18.56
C TYR A 489 -40.78 -23.23 17.28
N ALA A 490 -41.70 -22.28 17.07
CA ALA A 490 -42.55 -22.24 15.90
C ALA A 490 -41.74 -22.07 14.61
N TRP A 491 -40.68 -21.26 14.65
CA TRP A 491 -39.75 -21.07 13.54
C TRP A 491 -39.05 -22.38 13.16
N LEU A 492 -38.43 -23.07 14.12
CA LEU A 492 -37.74 -24.35 13.87
C LEU A 492 -38.71 -25.41 13.33
N SER A 493 -39.90 -25.49 13.92
CA SER A 493 -40.94 -26.45 13.53
C SER A 493 -41.42 -26.28 12.08
N LYS A 494 -41.28 -25.07 11.51
CA LYS A 494 -41.66 -24.77 10.12
C LYS A 494 -40.65 -25.31 9.09
N PHE A 495 -39.37 -25.39 9.45
CA PHE A 495 -38.29 -25.77 8.53
C PHE A 495 -37.84 -27.22 8.65
N GLU A 496 -38.20 -27.92 9.72
CA GLU A 496 -37.85 -29.32 9.89
C GLU A 496 -38.57 -30.23 8.89
N THR A 497 -37.81 -30.75 7.94
CA THR A 497 -38.31 -31.73 6.95
C THR A 497 -38.47 -33.14 7.53
N LYS A 498 -37.76 -33.46 8.62
CA LYS A 498 -37.88 -34.70 9.40
C LYS A 498 -38.03 -34.37 10.90
N PRO A 499 -39.15 -34.74 11.55
CA PRO A 499 -39.34 -34.45 12.96
C PRO A 499 -38.39 -35.29 13.82
N ASN A 500 -37.31 -34.66 14.31
CA ASN A 500 -36.43 -35.21 15.33
C ASN A 500 -36.42 -34.28 16.55
N ALA A 501 -37.25 -34.63 17.54
CA ALA A 501 -37.41 -33.84 18.76
C ALA A 501 -36.09 -33.60 19.51
N GLN A 502 -35.15 -34.55 19.50
CA GLN A 502 -33.88 -34.43 20.20
C GLN A 502 -32.96 -33.37 19.55
N PHE A 503 -32.95 -33.30 18.22
CA PHE A 503 -32.15 -32.31 17.49
C PHE A 503 -32.74 -30.90 17.61
N ARG A 504 -34.07 -30.78 17.57
CA ARG A 504 -34.80 -29.53 17.84
C ARG A 504 -34.48 -28.97 19.22
N ASN A 505 -34.53 -29.83 20.24
CA ASN A 505 -34.18 -29.46 21.61
C ASN A 505 -32.72 -29.01 21.72
N GLY A 506 -31.80 -29.67 21.01
CA GLY A 506 -30.40 -29.22 20.93
C GLY A 506 -30.25 -27.81 20.35
N ARG A 507 -31.02 -27.47 19.30
CA ARG A 507 -31.01 -26.14 18.66
C ARG A 507 -31.63 -25.05 19.51
N LEU A 508 -32.70 -25.36 20.24
CA LEU A 508 -33.32 -24.43 21.19
C LEU A 508 -32.42 -24.16 22.40
N LEU A 509 -31.76 -25.20 22.93
CA LEU A 509 -31.06 -25.12 24.22
C LEU A 509 -29.58 -24.74 24.16
N PHE A 510 -28.87 -25.04 23.06
CA PHE A 510 -27.44 -24.77 22.89
C PHE A 510 -27.12 -23.75 21.81
N ARG A 511 -28.04 -23.53 20.87
CA ARG A 511 -27.94 -22.50 19.82
C ARG A 511 -29.15 -21.56 19.85
N GLY A 512 -29.77 -21.40 21.03
CA GLY A 512 -31.00 -20.66 21.23
C GLY A 512 -30.92 -19.17 20.92
N VAL A 513 -32.09 -18.57 20.73
CA VAL A 513 -32.25 -17.10 20.66
C VAL A 513 -32.02 -16.47 22.03
N LEU A 514 -32.43 -17.14 23.12
CA LEU A 514 -32.25 -16.71 24.50
C LEU A 514 -31.17 -17.52 25.24
N SER A 515 -30.55 -16.87 26.21
CA SER A 515 -29.81 -17.52 27.29
C SER A 515 -30.78 -17.84 28.43
N TYR A 516 -31.15 -19.12 28.57
CA TYR A 516 -32.12 -19.54 29.59
C TYR A 516 -31.53 -19.57 30.99
N ASP A 517 -32.29 -19.03 31.95
CA ASP A 517 -31.88 -18.89 33.34
C ASP A 517 -33.01 -19.31 34.29
N ARG A 518 -32.68 -20.12 35.29
CA ARG A 518 -33.67 -20.76 36.17
C ARG A 518 -34.52 -19.72 36.91
N GLU A 519 -33.91 -18.67 37.44
CA GLU A 519 -34.62 -17.66 38.24
C GLU A 519 -35.71 -16.93 37.44
N ARG A 520 -35.45 -16.70 36.16
CA ARG A 520 -36.35 -15.93 35.28
C ARG A 520 -37.32 -16.80 34.49
N ASP A 521 -36.93 -18.05 34.17
CA ASP A 521 -37.65 -18.86 33.18
C ASP A 521 -38.49 -20.01 33.75
N TRP A 522 -38.20 -20.44 34.98
CA TRP A 522 -38.86 -21.61 35.58
C TRP A 522 -40.39 -21.48 35.62
N HIS A 523 -40.89 -20.37 36.17
CA HIS A 523 -42.32 -20.20 36.43
C HIS A 523 -43.17 -20.15 35.16
N TRP A 524 -42.72 -19.41 34.14
CA TRP A 524 -43.48 -19.32 32.89
C TRP A 524 -43.39 -20.61 32.08
N ALA A 525 -42.24 -21.30 32.10
CA ALA A 525 -42.06 -22.55 31.36
C ALA A 525 -42.92 -23.68 31.95
N LEU A 526 -43.01 -23.76 33.28
CA LEU A 526 -43.89 -24.72 33.96
C LEU A 526 -45.37 -24.42 33.68
N GLY A 527 -45.78 -23.15 33.76
CA GLY A 527 -47.15 -22.76 33.39
C GLY A 527 -47.49 -23.10 31.94
N ALA A 528 -46.57 -22.85 31.00
CA ALA A 528 -46.78 -23.18 29.58
C ALA A 528 -46.83 -24.70 29.32
N LEU A 529 -46.15 -25.52 30.15
CA LEU A 529 -46.21 -26.98 30.09
C LEU A 529 -47.58 -27.53 30.51
N GLU A 530 -48.25 -26.88 31.47
CA GLU A 530 -49.58 -27.25 31.98
C GLU A 530 -50.73 -26.91 31.01
N GLU A 531 -50.49 -26.00 30.05
CA GLU A 531 -51.50 -25.55 29.09
C GLU A 531 -51.84 -26.63 28.05
N LEU A 532 -53.02 -27.24 28.22
CA LEU A 532 -53.54 -28.30 27.35
C LEU A 532 -53.80 -27.88 25.90
N SER A 533 -53.88 -26.57 25.63
CA SER A 533 -54.02 -26.02 24.28
C SER A 533 -52.74 -26.14 23.43
N HIS A 534 -51.58 -26.37 24.04
CA HIS A 534 -50.32 -26.53 23.33
C HIS A 534 -50.18 -27.92 22.70
N SER A 535 -49.44 -27.99 21.59
CA SER A 535 -49.12 -29.27 20.95
C SER A 535 -48.26 -30.14 21.86
N ALA A 536 -48.39 -31.46 21.72
CA ALA A 536 -47.57 -32.43 22.46
C ALA A 536 -46.07 -32.17 22.24
N ASP A 537 -45.67 -31.77 21.04
CA ASP A 537 -44.26 -31.50 20.73
C ASP A 537 -43.72 -30.21 21.37
N LEU A 538 -44.54 -29.16 21.53
CA LEU A 538 -44.13 -27.93 22.24
C LEU A 538 -43.99 -28.21 23.74
N ARG A 539 -44.96 -28.94 24.29
CA ARG A 539 -44.93 -29.40 25.69
C ARG A 539 -43.73 -30.32 25.95
N ALA A 540 -43.32 -31.14 24.98
CA ALA A 540 -42.09 -31.92 25.06
C ALA A 540 -40.83 -31.03 25.14
N ALA A 541 -40.73 -29.99 24.30
CA ALA A 541 -39.60 -29.06 24.34
C ALA A 541 -39.50 -28.30 25.69
N LEU A 542 -40.64 -27.86 26.23
CA LEU A 542 -40.75 -27.23 27.55
C LEU A 542 -40.36 -28.18 28.68
N LEU A 543 -40.81 -29.45 28.59
CA LEU A 543 -40.40 -30.52 29.50
C LEU A 543 -38.87 -30.66 29.53
N HIS A 544 -38.20 -30.69 28.39
CA HIS A 544 -36.74 -30.80 28.35
C HIS A 544 -36.02 -29.57 28.94
N LEU A 545 -36.54 -28.36 28.74
CA LEU A 545 -36.01 -27.14 29.36
C LEU A 545 -36.14 -27.19 30.89
N LEU A 546 -37.31 -27.57 31.42
CA LEU A 546 -37.57 -27.66 32.85
C LEU A 546 -36.79 -28.79 33.52
N VAL A 547 -36.68 -29.95 32.87
CA VAL A 547 -35.83 -31.07 33.30
C VAL A 547 -34.38 -30.62 33.42
N ARG A 548 -33.88 -29.77 32.50
CA ARG A 548 -32.54 -29.18 32.59
C ARG A 548 -32.40 -28.25 33.79
N PHE A 549 -33.38 -27.39 34.06
CA PHE A 549 -33.35 -26.54 35.25
C PHE A 549 -33.35 -27.36 36.54
N ALA A 550 -34.22 -28.38 36.62
CA ALA A 550 -34.34 -29.28 37.77
C ALA A 550 -33.07 -30.12 38.01
N ALA A 551 -32.29 -30.39 36.96
CA ALA A 551 -30.98 -31.05 37.08
C ALA A 551 -29.96 -30.24 37.88
N THR A 552 -30.12 -28.91 37.90
CA THR A 552 -29.18 -27.95 38.51
C THR A 552 -29.80 -27.19 39.69
N GLY A 553 -31.05 -27.52 40.05
CA GLY A 553 -31.81 -26.87 41.12
C GLY A 553 -31.45 -27.38 42.53
N PRO A 554 -31.70 -26.58 43.57
CA PRO A 554 -31.45 -26.93 44.96
C PRO A 554 -32.45 -27.97 45.52
N ASP A 555 -33.61 -28.15 44.88
CA ASP A 555 -34.67 -29.09 45.29
C ASP A 555 -35.23 -29.87 44.09
N SER A 556 -34.35 -30.68 43.48
CA SER A 556 -34.60 -31.42 42.24
C SER A 556 -35.83 -32.34 42.32
N ASP A 557 -36.06 -32.98 43.47
CA ASP A 557 -37.18 -33.93 43.62
C ASP A 557 -38.55 -33.23 43.62
N ALA A 558 -38.68 -32.08 44.30
CA ALA A 558 -39.90 -31.28 44.29
C ALA A 558 -40.16 -30.67 42.90
N GLU A 559 -39.11 -30.19 42.24
CA GLU A 559 -39.15 -29.62 40.89
C GLU A 559 -39.53 -30.68 39.83
N LEU A 560 -38.97 -31.89 39.92
CA LEU A 560 -39.34 -33.02 39.05
C LEU A 560 -40.77 -33.52 39.28
N ASP A 561 -41.27 -33.48 40.52
CA ASP A 561 -42.68 -33.81 40.84
C ASP A 561 -43.65 -32.76 40.31
N ALA A 562 -43.28 -31.47 40.33
CA ALA A 562 -44.06 -30.41 39.70
C ALA A 562 -44.18 -30.62 38.18
N ILE A 563 -43.06 -30.91 37.50
CA ILE A 563 -43.05 -31.25 36.07
C ILE A 563 -43.88 -32.51 35.80
N ARG A 564 -43.78 -33.55 36.64
CA ARG A 564 -44.55 -34.78 36.52
C ARG A 564 -46.04 -34.49 36.53
N LYS A 565 -46.52 -33.69 37.48
CA LYS A 565 -47.94 -33.30 37.59
C LYS A 565 -48.42 -32.58 36.33
N ALA A 566 -47.60 -31.72 35.76
CA ALA A 566 -47.91 -30.94 34.55
C ALA A 566 -48.03 -31.78 33.25
N VAL A 567 -47.61 -33.05 33.25
CA VAL A 567 -47.64 -33.92 32.05
C VAL A 567 -48.50 -35.18 32.19
N LEU A 568 -49.16 -35.38 33.35
CA LEU A 568 -49.95 -36.59 33.65
C LEU A 568 -51.11 -36.82 32.67
N ASP A 569 -51.61 -35.75 32.05
CA ASP A 569 -52.66 -35.77 31.06
C ASP A 569 -52.23 -36.44 29.74
N SER A 570 -50.93 -36.60 29.49
CA SER A 570 -50.37 -37.20 28.28
C SER A 570 -49.49 -38.42 28.60
N PRO A 571 -49.88 -39.63 28.17
CA PRO A 571 -49.06 -40.82 28.33
C PRO A 571 -47.70 -40.71 27.64
N ILE A 572 -47.63 -39.98 26.52
CA ILE A 572 -46.41 -39.75 25.74
C ILE A 572 -45.44 -38.85 26.52
N LEU A 573 -45.92 -37.71 27.05
CA LEU A 573 -45.09 -36.79 27.83
C LEU A 573 -44.69 -37.39 29.18
N THR A 574 -45.57 -38.18 29.80
CA THR A 574 -45.25 -38.94 31.01
C THR A 574 -44.13 -39.96 30.73
N GLY A 575 -44.19 -40.63 29.57
CA GLY A 575 -43.12 -41.50 29.09
C GLY A 575 -41.80 -40.76 28.89
N GLN A 576 -41.82 -39.63 28.16
CA GLN A 576 -40.63 -38.79 27.94
C GLN A 576 -40.06 -38.18 29.23
N TRP A 577 -40.92 -37.79 30.18
CA TRP A 577 -40.49 -37.37 31.52
C TRP A 577 -39.81 -38.51 32.24
N SER A 578 -40.40 -39.71 32.23
CA SER A 578 -39.81 -40.88 32.89
C SER A 578 -38.45 -41.26 32.27
N GLU A 579 -38.31 -41.14 30.95
CA GLU A 579 -37.07 -41.38 30.22
C GLU A 579 -36.05 -40.28 30.47
N SER A 580 -36.46 -39.01 30.52
CA SER A 580 -35.60 -37.86 30.83
C SER A 580 -35.15 -37.85 32.29
N VAL A 581 -36.01 -38.25 33.23
CA VAL A 581 -35.67 -38.45 34.65
C VAL A 581 -34.78 -39.67 34.81
N LYS A 582 -35.02 -40.75 34.06
CA LYS A 582 -34.12 -41.91 34.02
C LYS A 582 -32.78 -41.56 33.38
N SER A 583 -32.75 -40.69 32.37
CA SER A 583 -31.56 -40.12 31.75
C SER A 583 -30.83 -39.17 32.70
N LEU A 584 -31.53 -38.37 33.51
CA LEU A 584 -30.96 -37.54 34.59
C LEU A 584 -30.33 -38.41 35.68
N LYS A 585 -31.04 -39.46 36.13
CA LYS A 585 -30.54 -40.44 37.11
C LYS A 585 -29.44 -41.34 36.53
N SER A 586 -29.44 -41.59 35.22
CA SER A 586 -28.35 -42.25 34.46
C SER A 586 -27.22 -41.28 34.10
N ASN A 587 -27.47 -39.97 34.19
CA ASN A 587 -26.50 -38.90 34.06
C ASN A 587 -25.74 -38.69 35.36
N ASP A 588 -25.71 -39.68 36.25
CA ASP A 588 -24.56 -39.87 37.10
C ASP A 588 -23.27 -39.76 36.27
N ALA A 589 -23.23 -40.18 35.01
CA ALA A 589 -22.06 -39.96 34.15
C ALA A 589 -21.83 -38.49 33.73
N ALA A 590 -22.86 -37.65 33.53
CA ALA A 590 -22.70 -36.24 33.11
C ALA A 590 -22.66 -35.25 34.27
N ILE A 591 -23.36 -35.53 35.37
CA ILE A 591 -23.19 -34.88 36.68
C ILE A 591 -21.86 -35.32 37.27
N ARG A 592 -21.44 -36.60 37.18
CA ARG A 592 -20.02 -36.95 37.41
C ARG A 592 -19.15 -36.34 36.34
N MET A 593 -19.52 -36.10 35.10
CA MET A 593 -18.62 -35.41 34.15
C MET A 593 -18.46 -33.93 34.51
N GLN A 594 -19.50 -33.24 34.98
CA GLN A 594 -19.49 -31.83 35.44
C GLN A 594 -18.92 -31.67 36.85
N GLU A 595 -19.11 -32.66 37.71
CA GLU A 595 -18.61 -32.69 39.08
C GLU A 595 -17.24 -33.38 39.16
N GLU A 596 -16.88 -34.25 38.23
CA GLU A 596 -15.51 -34.57 37.86
C GLU A 596 -14.91 -33.43 37.06
N HIS A 597 -15.64 -32.58 36.33
CA HIS A 597 -15.06 -31.36 35.75
C HIS A 597 -14.76 -30.36 36.87
N ARG A 598 -15.67 -30.17 37.84
CA ARG A 598 -15.49 -29.34 39.03
C ARG A 598 -14.45 -29.94 39.98
N LYS A 599 -14.48 -31.25 40.25
CA LYS A 599 -13.44 -31.96 41.03
C LYS A 599 -12.16 -32.13 40.25
N ARG A 600 -12.16 -32.15 38.91
CA ARG A 600 -10.95 -32.05 38.08
C ARG A 600 -10.43 -30.65 38.19
N GLU A 601 -11.24 -29.60 38.11
CA GLU A 601 -10.84 -28.20 38.32
C GLU A 601 -10.35 -27.95 39.75
N GLU A 602 -10.94 -28.58 40.75
CA GLU A 602 -10.59 -28.42 42.16
C GLU A 602 -9.40 -29.31 42.55
N ARG A 603 -9.33 -30.55 42.06
CA ARG A 603 -8.11 -31.38 42.10
C ARG A 603 -7.02 -30.79 41.23
N GLN A 604 -7.33 -30.09 40.14
CA GLN A 604 -6.38 -29.38 39.29
C GLN A 604 -5.97 -28.08 39.97
N ARG A 605 -6.83 -27.37 40.71
CA ARG A 605 -6.44 -26.26 41.60
C ARG A 605 -5.57 -26.74 42.75
N GLN A 606 -5.91 -27.84 43.42
CA GLN A 606 -5.11 -28.45 44.49
C GLN A 606 -3.81 -29.06 43.96
N LYS A 607 -3.84 -29.72 42.80
CA LYS A 607 -2.64 -30.23 42.10
C LYS A 607 -1.80 -29.09 41.56
N ILE A 608 -2.38 -27.99 41.07
CA ILE A 608 -1.65 -26.75 40.70
C ILE A 608 -1.04 -26.12 41.96
N ALA A 609 -1.74 -26.10 43.10
CA ALA A 609 -1.23 -25.56 44.36
C ALA A 609 -0.11 -26.42 44.98
N SER A 610 -0.26 -27.75 45.01
CA SER A 610 0.75 -28.72 45.47
C SER A 610 1.94 -28.77 44.51
N GLN A 611 1.71 -28.82 43.19
CA GLN A 611 2.77 -28.69 42.20
C GLN A 611 3.47 -27.33 42.35
N ARG A 612 2.77 -26.23 42.64
CA ARG A 612 3.40 -24.93 42.88
C ARG A 612 4.37 -24.98 44.06
N GLY A 613 4.05 -25.71 45.14
CA GLY A 613 4.95 -25.96 46.26
C GLY A 613 6.18 -26.77 45.87
N GLU A 614 5.98 -27.92 45.23
CA GLU A 614 7.07 -28.79 44.75
C GLU A 614 7.97 -28.10 43.71
N TRP A 615 7.37 -27.29 42.83
CA TRP A 615 8.09 -26.43 41.89
C TRP A 615 8.89 -25.38 42.65
N LEU A 616 8.31 -24.67 43.62
CA LEU A 616 9.04 -23.67 44.42
C LEU A 616 10.25 -24.28 45.12
N GLU A 617 10.14 -25.49 45.67
CA GLU A 617 11.26 -26.22 46.27
C GLU A 617 12.32 -26.60 45.24
N PHE A 618 11.92 -27.17 44.10
CA PHE A 618 12.82 -27.48 42.98
C PHE A 618 13.57 -26.22 42.47
N TRP A 619 12.83 -25.13 42.26
CA TRP A 619 13.38 -23.84 41.81
C TRP A 619 14.36 -23.26 42.82
N ASN A 620 14.05 -23.33 44.12
CA ASN A 620 14.91 -22.84 45.19
C ASN A 620 16.18 -23.71 45.36
N GLU A 621 16.07 -25.04 45.27
CA GLU A 621 17.22 -25.94 45.35
C GLU A 621 18.18 -25.74 44.17
N LEU A 622 17.65 -25.60 42.95
CA LEU A 622 18.46 -25.33 41.76
C LEU A 622 19.12 -23.93 41.80
N ALA A 623 18.44 -22.92 42.36
CA ALA A 623 18.98 -21.57 42.53
C ALA A 623 20.09 -21.51 43.61
N THR A 624 19.89 -22.16 44.75
CA THR A 624 20.76 -22.00 45.94
C THR A 624 21.81 -23.10 46.09
N ARG A 625 21.56 -24.31 45.57
CA ARG A 625 22.43 -25.49 45.71
C ARG A 625 22.55 -26.28 44.39
N PRO A 626 23.02 -25.65 43.30
CA PRO A 626 23.07 -26.29 41.97
C PRO A 626 23.91 -27.57 41.94
N ALA A 627 24.99 -27.67 42.74
CA ALA A 627 25.81 -28.88 42.80
C ALA A 627 25.07 -30.11 43.36
N LEU A 628 24.10 -29.89 44.27
CA LEU A 628 23.27 -30.96 44.82
C LEU A 628 22.14 -31.35 43.84
N ALA A 629 21.51 -30.35 43.21
CA ALA A 629 20.45 -30.56 42.23
C ALA A 629 20.96 -31.24 40.94
N LEU A 630 22.23 -31.02 40.58
CA LEU A 630 22.88 -31.57 39.38
C LEU A 630 23.80 -32.77 39.67
N ALA A 631 23.69 -33.39 40.86
CA ALA A 631 24.46 -34.58 41.20
C ALA A 631 24.14 -35.75 40.23
N PRO A 632 25.08 -36.69 39.96
CA PRO A 632 24.89 -37.75 38.97
C PRO A 632 23.61 -38.58 39.14
N ALA A 633 23.18 -38.83 40.38
CA ALA A 633 21.96 -39.59 40.67
C ALA A 633 20.65 -38.79 40.47
N ARG A 634 20.72 -37.46 40.33
CA ARG A 634 19.56 -36.55 40.23
C ARG A 634 19.49 -35.78 38.92
N VAL A 635 20.59 -35.70 38.17
CA VAL A 635 20.72 -34.87 36.96
C VAL A 635 19.62 -35.16 35.93
N GLN A 636 19.24 -36.41 35.72
CA GLN A 636 18.18 -36.76 34.76
C GLN A 636 16.82 -36.18 35.15
N THR A 637 16.42 -36.36 36.41
CA THR A 637 15.17 -35.82 36.96
C THR A 637 15.17 -34.29 36.96
N THR A 638 16.31 -33.68 37.29
CA THR A 638 16.48 -32.23 37.28
C THR A 638 16.36 -31.65 35.87
N MET A 639 16.97 -32.28 34.86
CA MET A 639 16.84 -31.86 33.46
C MET A 639 15.45 -32.07 32.89
N TRP A 640 14.79 -33.17 33.25
CA TRP A 640 13.39 -33.41 32.90
C TRP A 640 12.47 -32.31 33.44
N ASN A 641 12.57 -31.99 34.74
CA ASN A 641 11.78 -30.94 35.36
C ASN A 641 12.10 -29.56 34.75
N LEU A 642 13.38 -29.24 34.53
CA LEU A 642 13.74 -28.00 33.84
C LEU A 642 13.10 -27.89 32.44
N SER A 643 13.08 -29.00 31.69
CA SER A 643 12.48 -29.03 30.35
C SER A 643 10.96 -28.80 30.38
N VAL A 644 10.26 -29.35 31.37
CA VAL A 644 8.81 -29.15 31.55
C VAL A 644 8.51 -27.69 31.88
N ALA A 645 9.36 -27.03 32.68
CA ALA A 645 9.20 -25.62 33.02
C ALA A 645 9.34 -24.71 31.79
N LEU A 646 10.34 -24.95 30.95
CA LEU A 646 10.61 -24.14 29.76
C LEU A 646 9.49 -24.27 28.71
N ARG A 647 8.94 -25.48 28.49
CA ARG A 647 7.83 -25.70 27.53
C ARG A 647 6.54 -24.98 27.90
N LYS A 648 6.28 -24.73 29.19
CA LYS A 648 5.01 -24.13 29.66
C LYS A 648 4.98 -22.60 29.55
N ARG A 649 6.07 -21.96 29.11
CA ARG A 649 6.21 -20.50 29.08
C ARG A 649 5.70 -19.86 27.78
N GLU A 650 5.75 -20.54 26.65
CA GLU A 650 5.39 -19.97 25.35
C GLU A 650 3.98 -20.42 24.93
N SER A 651 3.00 -19.51 25.07
CA SER A 651 1.68 -19.64 24.47
C SER A 651 1.78 -19.39 22.96
N GLY A 652 2.30 -20.34 22.19
CA GLY A 652 2.32 -20.22 20.73
C GLY A 652 3.14 -21.23 19.91
N ASN A 653 4.19 -21.86 20.45
CA ASN A 653 4.93 -22.90 19.74
C ASN A 653 5.59 -23.87 20.76
N GLN A 654 5.46 -25.18 20.54
CA GLN A 654 5.90 -26.22 21.48
C GLN A 654 7.41 -26.53 21.44
N GLU A 655 8.27 -25.56 21.13
CA GLU A 655 9.71 -25.83 20.97
C GLU A 655 10.49 -25.61 22.28
N LEU A 656 11.07 -26.69 22.81
CA LEU A 656 11.96 -26.64 23.97
C LEU A 656 13.31 -26.03 23.56
N ARG A 657 13.51 -24.72 23.83
CA ARG A 657 14.75 -24.00 23.51
C ARG A 657 15.51 -23.55 24.76
N TRP A 658 16.84 -23.45 24.65
CA TRP A 658 17.71 -22.89 25.68
C TRP A 658 17.54 -21.36 25.76
N ASP A 659 17.26 -20.82 26.95
CA ASP A 659 17.11 -19.37 27.19
C ASP A 659 18.00 -18.94 28.36
N ARG A 660 19.20 -18.46 28.03
CA ARG A 660 20.17 -17.99 29.01
C ARG A 660 19.64 -16.83 29.84
N THR A 661 18.99 -15.86 29.22
CA THR A 661 18.50 -14.65 29.91
C THR A 661 17.48 -15.01 30.97
N PHE A 662 16.57 -15.93 30.67
CA PHE A 662 15.61 -16.44 31.63
C PHE A 662 16.27 -17.21 32.76
N LEU A 663 17.20 -18.12 32.44
CA LEU A 663 17.90 -18.91 33.45
C LEU A 663 18.76 -18.03 34.37
N GLU A 664 19.50 -17.06 33.82
CA GLU A 664 20.32 -16.12 34.61
C GLU A 664 19.45 -15.21 35.48
N ARG A 665 18.31 -14.73 34.97
CA ARG A 665 17.38 -13.89 35.73
C ARG A 665 16.81 -14.60 36.96
N HIS A 666 16.59 -15.92 36.89
CA HIS A 666 15.93 -16.68 37.95
C HIS A 666 16.88 -17.49 38.83
N PHE A 667 17.98 -18.01 38.29
CA PHE A 667 18.94 -18.86 39.01
C PHE A 667 20.31 -18.19 39.22
N GLY A 668 20.57 -17.05 38.56
CA GLY A 668 21.87 -16.40 38.55
C GLY A 668 22.87 -17.06 37.59
N LYS A 669 23.94 -16.32 37.27
CA LYS A 669 24.97 -16.74 36.32
C LYS A 669 25.65 -18.06 36.69
N LYS A 670 26.07 -18.23 37.95
CA LYS A 670 26.80 -19.43 38.41
C LYS A 670 25.99 -20.73 38.25
N SER A 671 24.70 -20.70 38.62
CA SER A 671 23.82 -21.86 38.50
C SER A 671 23.47 -22.15 37.04
N THR A 672 23.27 -21.11 36.22
CA THR A 672 23.05 -21.24 34.77
C THR A 672 24.25 -21.89 34.08
N ASP A 673 25.47 -21.48 34.41
CA ASP A 673 26.70 -22.08 33.86
C ASP A 673 26.87 -23.55 34.31
N ALA A 674 26.40 -23.91 35.51
CA ALA A 674 26.41 -25.30 35.97
C ALA A 674 25.38 -26.16 35.23
N ILE A 675 24.18 -25.62 34.96
CA ILE A 675 23.15 -26.26 34.14
C ILE A 675 23.67 -26.48 32.72
N ARG A 676 24.33 -25.47 32.12
CA ARG A 676 24.96 -25.58 30.79
C ARG A 676 25.95 -26.75 30.73
N ARG A 677 26.89 -26.84 31.68
CA ARG A 677 27.85 -27.95 31.76
C ARG A 677 27.17 -29.32 31.92
N ALA A 678 26.14 -29.40 32.76
CA ALA A 678 25.42 -30.64 32.97
C ALA A 678 24.66 -31.08 31.69
N LEU A 679 24.08 -30.13 30.94
CA LEU A 679 23.44 -30.39 29.66
C LEU A 679 24.43 -30.82 28.57
N THR A 680 25.62 -30.21 28.52
CA THR A 680 26.76 -30.61 27.66
C THR A 680 27.13 -32.08 27.86
N SER A 681 27.19 -32.56 29.11
CA SER A 681 27.41 -33.99 29.40
C SER A 681 26.17 -34.85 29.11
N TYR A 682 24.97 -34.30 29.32
CA TYR A 682 23.72 -35.01 29.15
C TYR A 682 23.47 -35.45 27.71
N TRP A 683 23.64 -34.56 26.73
CA TRP A 683 23.35 -34.90 25.33
C TRP A 683 24.30 -35.96 24.78
N ARG A 684 25.54 -36.02 25.27
CA ARG A 684 26.54 -37.07 24.97
C ARG A 684 26.24 -38.44 25.60
N SER A 685 25.32 -38.51 26.57
CA SER A 685 25.00 -39.76 27.27
C SER A 685 23.97 -40.64 26.54
N MET A 686 23.38 -40.15 25.45
CA MET A 686 22.33 -40.86 24.71
C MET A 686 22.60 -40.78 23.20
N THR A 687 22.18 -41.80 22.46
CA THR A 687 22.26 -41.85 21.00
C THR A 687 20.85 -41.93 20.40
N PRO A 688 20.33 -40.83 19.81
CA PRO A 688 19.08 -40.87 19.07
C PRO A 688 19.19 -41.79 17.85
N SER A 689 18.21 -42.68 17.66
CA SER A 689 18.07 -43.39 16.38
C SER A 689 17.54 -42.44 15.31
N ILE A 690 17.96 -42.60 14.07
CA ILE A 690 17.41 -41.87 12.91
C ILE A 690 16.23 -42.63 12.30
N ARG A 691 15.48 -42.05 11.36
CA ARG A 691 14.23 -42.66 10.86
C ARG A 691 14.50 -43.99 10.16
N SER A 692 15.53 -44.08 9.33
CA SER A 692 15.88 -45.30 8.58
C SER A 692 16.29 -46.47 9.48
N GLU A 693 16.83 -46.20 10.67
CA GLU A 693 17.22 -47.22 11.67
C GLU A 693 16.04 -47.82 12.44
N ARG A 694 14.84 -47.22 12.35
CA ARG A 694 13.65 -47.66 13.08
C ARG A 694 12.80 -48.62 12.25
N LYS A 695 12.05 -49.47 12.96
CA LYS A 695 11.06 -50.36 12.33
C LYS A 695 9.97 -49.53 11.62
N PRO A 696 9.36 -50.04 10.52
CA PRO A 696 8.41 -49.29 9.70
C PRO A 696 7.26 -48.61 10.47
N ASP A 697 6.72 -49.27 11.49
CA ASP A 697 5.64 -48.78 12.37
C ASP A 697 6.09 -47.73 13.39
N GLU A 698 7.39 -47.63 13.67
CA GLU A 698 8.00 -46.71 14.63
C GLU A 698 8.68 -45.51 13.95
N ARG A 699 8.78 -45.48 12.62
CA ARG A 699 9.48 -44.44 11.83
C ARG A 699 9.02 -43.02 12.15
N ASN A 700 7.73 -42.83 12.46
CA ASN A 700 7.14 -41.53 12.79
C ASN A 700 7.08 -41.23 14.30
N THR A 701 7.84 -41.95 15.13
CA THR A 701 7.89 -41.76 16.59
C THR A 701 9.31 -41.43 17.06
N TYR A 702 9.44 -40.60 18.11
CA TYR A 702 10.73 -40.30 18.73
C TYR A 702 10.58 -40.13 20.25
N LEU A 703 11.67 -40.30 21.00
CA LEU A 703 11.64 -40.17 22.45
C LEU A 703 11.69 -38.70 22.88
N VAL A 704 10.74 -38.29 23.75
CA VAL A 704 10.67 -36.92 24.28
C VAL A 704 11.98 -36.48 24.93
N VAL A 705 12.70 -37.40 25.56
CA VAL A 705 13.99 -37.15 26.22
C VAL A 705 15.06 -36.62 25.26
N TRP A 706 15.01 -36.95 23.97
CA TRP A 706 15.98 -36.44 22.99
C TRP A 706 15.89 -34.92 22.77
N SER A 707 14.72 -34.32 23.03
CA SER A 707 14.60 -32.85 23.03
C SER A 707 15.46 -32.17 24.10
N ILE A 708 15.69 -32.85 25.24
CA ILE A 708 16.55 -32.35 26.32
C ILE A 708 18.02 -32.42 25.88
N GLY A 709 18.41 -33.47 25.16
CA GLY A 709 19.72 -33.55 24.50
C GLY A 709 19.92 -32.41 23.49
N ARG A 710 18.93 -32.15 22.63
CA ARG A 710 18.97 -31.01 21.69
C ARG A 710 19.08 -29.66 22.39
N MET A 711 18.37 -29.44 23.49
CA MET A 711 18.51 -28.25 24.33
C MET A 711 19.94 -28.10 24.88
N GLY A 712 20.63 -29.21 25.17
CA GLY A 712 22.03 -29.19 25.59
C GLY A 712 22.99 -28.77 24.48
N ILE A 713 22.72 -29.14 23.23
CA ILE A 713 23.48 -28.66 22.07
C ILE A 713 23.30 -27.16 21.89
N TYR A 714 22.06 -26.64 21.98
CA TYR A 714 21.82 -25.19 21.96
C TYR A 714 22.55 -24.45 23.08
N ALA A 715 22.65 -25.05 24.27
CA ALA A 715 23.40 -24.47 25.39
C ALA A 715 24.92 -24.47 25.11
N GLU A 716 25.45 -25.52 24.50
CA GLU A 716 26.88 -25.60 24.14
C GLU A 716 27.23 -24.63 23.01
N ALA A 717 26.36 -24.52 22.00
CA ALA A 717 26.45 -23.63 20.84
C ALA A 717 26.38 -22.12 21.16
N GLU A 718 26.19 -21.73 22.43
CA GLU A 718 26.46 -20.36 22.87
C GLU A 718 27.92 -19.94 22.65
N ASP A 719 28.84 -20.90 22.65
CA ASP A 719 30.22 -20.66 22.28
C ASP A 719 30.36 -20.69 20.75
N PRO A 720 30.73 -19.57 20.09
CA PRO A 720 30.90 -19.56 18.64
C PRO A 720 31.93 -20.57 18.12
N ALA A 721 32.84 -21.05 18.97
CA ALA A 721 33.84 -22.06 18.61
C ALA A 721 33.40 -23.50 18.93
N TRP A 722 32.18 -23.74 19.43
CA TRP A 722 31.74 -25.04 19.94
C TRP A 722 31.93 -26.18 18.92
N ALA A 723 31.53 -25.95 17.66
CA ALA A 723 31.57 -26.96 16.62
C ALA A 723 33.01 -27.41 16.33
N MET A 724 34.00 -26.52 16.42
CA MET A 724 35.42 -26.86 16.23
C MET A 724 36.01 -27.68 17.38
N MET A 725 35.36 -27.69 18.55
CA MET A 725 35.80 -28.42 19.72
C MET A 725 35.21 -29.83 19.80
N LEU A 726 34.32 -30.20 18.88
CA LEU A 726 33.76 -31.55 18.83
C LEU A 726 34.76 -32.54 18.22
N ASN A 727 34.70 -33.78 18.67
CA ASN A 727 35.32 -34.90 17.97
C ASN A 727 34.32 -35.51 16.98
N ASP A 728 34.79 -36.38 16.08
CA ASP A 728 33.94 -36.99 15.05
C ASP A 728 32.73 -37.74 15.64
N SER A 729 32.87 -38.42 16.78
CA SER A 729 31.76 -39.14 17.43
C SER A 729 30.72 -38.19 18.03
N ASP A 730 31.15 -37.04 18.57
CA ASP A 730 30.27 -36.00 19.08
C ASP A 730 29.54 -35.30 17.92
N ALA A 731 30.21 -35.09 16.79
CA ALA A 731 29.63 -34.51 15.58
C ALA A 731 28.57 -35.43 14.94
N ASP A 732 28.84 -36.74 14.84
CA ASP A 732 27.87 -37.77 14.43
C ASP A 732 26.62 -37.71 15.31
N LEU A 733 26.83 -37.62 16.62
CA LEU A 733 25.75 -37.59 17.58
C LEU A 733 24.93 -36.30 17.47
N ALA A 734 25.57 -35.14 17.29
CA ALA A 734 24.90 -33.87 17.06
C ALA A 734 24.07 -33.89 15.76
N ALA A 735 24.59 -34.47 14.68
CA ALA A 735 23.85 -34.63 13.42
C ALA A 735 22.57 -35.49 13.61
N ARG A 736 22.63 -36.56 14.42
CA ARG A 736 21.45 -37.37 14.78
C ARG A 736 20.41 -36.57 15.57
N TYR A 737 20.83 -35.71 16.49
CA TYR A 737 19.91 -34.84 17.22
C TYR A 737 19.22 -33.81 16.33
N ALA A 738 19.88 -33.33 15.27
CA ALA A 738 19.30 -32.37 14.33
C ALA A 738 18.01 -32.91 13.68
N LEU A 739 17.99 -34.21 13.35
CA LEU A 739 16.85 -34.91 12.73
C LEU A 739 15.65 -35.15 13.69
N THR A 740 15.79 -34.80 14.97
CA THR A 740 14.69 -34.90 15.96
C THR A 740 13.86 -33.62 16.08
N GLU A 741 14.24 -32.56 15.36
CA GLU A 741 13.50 -31.30 15.29
C GLU A 741 12.27 -31.44 14.39
N LEU A 742 11.13 -30.93 14.85
CA LEU A 742 9.85 -31.20 14.17
C LEU A 742 9.63 -30.33 12.93
N ASN A 743 10.22 -29.13 12.88
CA ASN A 743 9.95 -28.11 11.86
C ASN A 743 11.21 -27.72 11.08
N GLY A 744 12.05 -28.70 10.70
CA GLY A 744 13.28 -28.48 9.92
C GLY A 744 14.54 -28.67 10.75
N PHE A 745 15.61 -27.92 10.46
CA PHE A 745 16.90 -28.06 11.14
C PHE A 745 17.18 -26.93 12.16
N PRO A 746 17.81 -27.24 13.30
CA PRO A 746 18.31 -26.24 14.23
C PRO A 746 19.35 -25.30 13.62
N GLN A 747 19.39 -24.03 14.03
CA GLN A 747 20.32 -23.03 13.48
C GLN A 747 21.80 -23.39 13.66
N TRP A 748 22.17 -24.03 14.78
CA TRP A 748 23.55 -24.46 15.05
C TRP A 748 24.08 -25.53 14.08
N THR A 749 23.22 -26.12 13.25
CA THR A 749 23.66 -27.08 12.24
C THR A 749 24.53 -26.46 11.15
N ALA A 750 24.46 -25.13 10.95
CA ALA A 750 25.38 -24.41 10.06
C ALA A 750 26.84 -24.52 10.51
N ASP A 751 27.09 -24.29 11.80
CA ASP A 751 28.43 -24.39 12.40
C ASP A 751 28.97 -25.82 12.32
N LEU A 752 28.07 -26.79 12.54
CA LEU A 752 28.39 -28.21 12.47
C LEU A 752 28.71 -28.65 11.04
N ALA A 753 27.93 -28.22 10.05
CA ALA A 753 28.18 -28.50 8.64
C ALA A 753 29.52 -27.92 8.17
N THR A 754 29.87 -26.73 8.66
CA THR A 754 31.14 -26.06 8.34
C THR A 754 32.34 -26.78 8.94
N SER A 755 32.24 -27.23 10.20
CA SER A 755 33.38 -27.80 10.95
C SER A 755 33.53 -29.31 10.76
N HIS A 756 32.41 -30.04 10.61
CA HIS A 756 32.34 -31.51 10.54
C HIS A 756 31.45 -31.98 9.38
N GLY A 757 31.67 -31.38 8.19
CA GLY A 757 30.85 -31.66 7.01
C GLY A 757 30.76 -33.14 6.64
N ALA A 758 31.82 -33.94 6.79
CA ALA A 758 31.79 -35.36 6.45
C ALA A 758 30.81 -36.19 7.30
N GLN A 759 30.75 -35.93 8.62
CA GLN A 759 29.86 -36.61 9.55
C GLN A 759 28.40 -36.21 9.32
N VAL A 760 28.16 -34.91 9.14
CA VAL A 760 26.84 -34.37 8.81
C VAL A 760 26.33 -34.94 7.48
N GLU A 761 27.21 -35.01 6.47
CA GLU A 761 26.89 -35.51 5.13
C GLU A 761 26.50 -36.99 5.16
N SER A 762 27.24 -37.79 5.94
CA SER A 762 26.95 -39.20 6.13
C SER A 762 25.57 -39.43 6.79
N ILE A 763 25.30 -38.78 7.93
CA ILE A 763 24.08 -39.00 8.70
C ILE A 763 22.85 -38.42 8.00
N ILE A 764 22.84 -37.12 7.70
CA ILE A 764 21.68 -36.47 7.08
C ILE A 764 21.51 -36.94 5.63
N GLY A 765 22.60 -37.15 4.90
CA GLY A 765 22.56 -37.64 3.52
C GLY A 765 22.00 -39.05 3.40
N SER A 766 22.22 -39.93 4.38
CA SER A 766 21.61 -41.26 4.39
C SER A 766 20.08 -41.22 4.52
N GLU A 767 19.54 -40.27 5.29
CA GLU A 767 18.09 -40.08 5.44
C GLU A 767 17.49 -39.45 4.18
N VAL A 768 18.23 -38.58 3.49
CA VAL A 768 17.84 -38.06 2.16
C VAL A 768 17.69 -39.22 1.17
N ASP A 769 18.63 -40.15 1.15
CA ASP A 769 18.57 -41.31 0.25
C ASP A 769 17.41 -42.26 0.60
N ASP A 770 17.15 -42.55 1.89
CA ASP A 770 15.99 -43.36 2.32
C ASP A 770 14.65 -42.70 1.92
N ASP A 771 14.52 -41.39 2.13
CA ASP A 771 13.32 -40.63 1.76
C ASP A 771 13.07 -40.66 0.25
N LEU A 772 14.11 -40.51 -0.57
CA LEU A 772 13.99 -40.53 -2.03
C LEU A 772 13.75 -41.95 -2.59
N ALA A 773 14.28 -42.98 -1.93
CA ALA A 773 14.10 -44.39 -2.30
C ALA A 773 12.74 -44.97 -1.87
N ALA A 774 12.04 -44.36 -0.91
CA ALA A 774 10.76 -44.84 -0.41
C ALA A 774 9.68 -44.95 -1.51
N ILE A 775 8.88 -46.03 -1.47
CA ILE A 775 7.74 -46.29 -2.37
C ILE A 775 6.46 -46.14 -1.54
N ASP A 776 5.56 -45.22 -1.90
CA ASP A 776 4.41 -44.89 -1.03
C ASP A 776 3.19 -45.78 -1.18
N GLY A 777 2.36 -45.77 -0.12
CA GLY A 777 0.97 -46.22 -0.12
C GLY A 777 -0.04 -45.08 -0.37
N ALA A 778 -1.33 -45.35 -0.16
CA ALA A 778 -2.48 -44.53 -0.60
C ALA A 778 -2.54 -43.04 -0.15
N SER A 779 -1.67 -42.56 0.75
CA SER A 779 -1.65 -41.19 1.30
C SER A 779 -0.67 -40.21 0.63
N GLY A 780 0.17 -40.66 -0.30
CA GLY A 780 1.12 -39.84 -1.08
C GLY A 780 2.46 -39.52 -0.40
N TRP A 781 3.48 -39.15 -1.19
CA TRP A 781 4.87 -38.92 -0.75
C TRP A 781 5.07 -37.59 -0.03
N HIS A 782 5.90 -37.59 1.03
CA HIS A 782 6.34 -36.38 1.75
C HIS A 782 7.68 -36.60 2.49
N SER A 783 8.62 -35.66 2.38
CA SER A 783 9.90 -35.64 3.12
C SER A 783 10.04 -34.38 3.98
N MET A 784 10.24 -34.57 5.29
CA MET A 784 10.57 -33.50 6.22
C MET A 784 12.04 -33.09 6.14
N VAL A 785 12.93 -34.02 5.76
CA VAL A 785 14.38 -33.77 5.63
C VAL A 785 14.66 -32.81 4.47
N LEU A 786 14.09 -33.07 3.30
CA LEU A 786 14.23 -32.21 2.13
C LEU A 786 13.54 -30.84 2.33
N GLN A 787 12.39 -30.80 3.01
CA GLN A 787 11.80 -29.52 3.43
C GLN A 787 12.71 -28.76 4.40
N GLY A 788 13.33 -29.47 5.35
CA GLY A 788 14.33 -28.92 6.25
C GLY A 788 15.53 -28.32 5.51
N LEU A 789 16.02 -28.97 4.45
CA LEU A 789 17.12 -28.45 3.63
C LEU A 789 16.71 -27.21 2.82
N LEU A 790 15.45 -27.14 2.37
CA LEU A 790 14.96 -26.00 1.60
C LEU A 790 14.87 -24.72 2.45
N TYR A 791 14.31 -24.82 3.68
CA TYR A 791 14.07 -23.65 4.54
C TYR A 791 15.05 -23.50 5.71
N GLY A 792 15.95 -24.46 5.89
CA GLY A 792 16.97 -24.47 6.95
C GLY A 792 18.23 -23.70 6.59
N PRO A 793 19.31 -23.86 7.37
CA PRO A 793 20.58 -23.19 7.12
C PRO A 793 21.19 -23.55 5.75
N MET A 794 21.70 -22.54 5.05
CA MET A 794 22.21 -22.67 3.67
C MET A 794 23.40 -23.63 3.58
N GLU A 795 24.26 -23.63 4.60
CA GLU A 795 25.48 -24.45 4.68
C GLU A 795 25.16 -25.96 4.63
N LEU A 796 24.00 -26.37 5.18
CA LEU A 796 23.54 -27.76 5.08
C LEU A 796 23.11 -28.12 3.66
N ALA A 797 22.38 -27.22 2.99
CA ALA A 797 21.94 -27.43 1.62
C ALA A 797 23.13 -27.48 0.65
N GLU A 798 24.12 -26.59 0.82
CA GLU A 798 25.37 -26.59 0.06
C GLU A 798 26.16 -27.90 0.26
N LEU A 799 26.26 -28.40 1.50
CA LEU A 799 26.91 -29.67 1.79
C LEU A 799 26.20 -30.86 1.10
N MET A 800 24.87 -30.84 1.00
CA MET A 800 24.05 -31.87 0.35
C MET A 800 24.01 -31.76 -1.18
N GLN A 801 24.42 -30.62 -1.73
CA GLN A 801 24.28 -30.29 -3.15
C GLN A 801 24.90 -31.34 -4.09
N PRO A 802 26.13 -31.87 -3.87
CA PRO A 802 26.72 -32.86 -4.76
C PRO A 802 25.92 -34.18 -4.78
N ARG A 803 25.33 -34.57 -3.65
CA ARG A 803 24.50 -35.78 -3.53
C ARG A 803 23.18 -35.60 -4.29
N LEU A 804 22.51 -34.46 -4.09
CA LEU A 804 21.26 -34.11 -4.78
C LEU A 804 21.46 -33.97 -6.30
N ALA A 805 22.56 -33.35 -6.73
CA ALA A 805 22.92 -33.23 -8.14
C ALA A 805 23.20 -34.60 -8.80
N ARG A 806 23.80 -35.54 -8.06
CA ARG A 806 23.97 -36.92 -8.54
C ARG A 806 22.64 -37.66 -8.64
N TRP A 807 21.75 -37.45 -7.67
CA TRP A 807 20.43 -38.08 -7.69
C TRP A 807 19.58 -37.60 -8.87
N ILE A 808 19.53 -36.29 -9.15
CA ILE A 808 18.75 -35.76 -10.28
C ILE A 808 19.27 -36.27 -11.62
N ALA A 809 20.61 -36.41 -11.77
CA ALA A 809 21.24 -36.94 -12.98
C ALA A 809 21.06 -38.45 -13.17
N GLY A 810 20.84 -39.21 -12.08
CA GLY A 810 20.65 -40.66 -12.08
C GLY A 810 19.18 -41.07 -11.88
N PRO A 811 18.77 -41.50 -10.67
CA PRO A 811 17.40 -41.91 -10.39
C PRO A 811 16.33 -40.90 -10.80
N GLY A 812 16.56 -39.60 -10.58
CA GLY A 812 15.61 -38.54 -10.95
C GLY A 812 15.33 -38.50 -12.46
N SER A 813 16.38 -38.64 -13.29
CA SER A 813 16.25 -38.71 -14.75
C SER A 813 15.40 -39.90 -15.22
N GLN A 814 15.47 -41.04 -14.51
CA GLN A 814 14.61 -42.19 -14.81
C GLN A 814 13.14 -41.91 -14.49
N LEU A 815 12.86 -41.18 -13.40
CA LEU A 815 11.48 -40.77 -13.06
C LEU A 815 10.85 -39.89 -14.14
N MET A 816 11.65 -39.07 -14.83
CA MET A 816 11.19 -38.21 -15.94
C MET A 816 10.85 -39.01 -17.21
N GLN A 817 11.39 -40.21 -17.37
CA GLN A 817 11.16 -41.08 -18.53
C GLN A 817 9.95 -42.03 -18.34
N CYS A 818 9.51 -42.22 -17.09
CA CYS A 818 8.31 -42.97 -16.76
C CYS A 818 7.03 -42.18 -17.07
N PRO A 819 5.86 -42.85 -17.21
CA PRO A 819 4.57 -42.15 -17.21
C PRO A 819 4.45 -41.25 -15.98
N HIS A 820 3.85 -40.06 -16.18
CA HIS A 820 3.72 -39.06 -15.14
C HIS A 820 2.98 -39.62 -13.92
N ASP A 821 3.57 -39.38 -12.73
CA ASP A 821 3.01 -39.75 -11.43
C ASP A 821 3.23 -38.58 -10.45
N ALA A 822 2.20 -38.29 -9.65
CA ALA A 822 2.20 -37.13 -8.76
C ALA A 822 3.23 -37.24 -7.61
N ASN A 823 3.57 -38.46 -7.16
CA ASN A 823 4.59 -38.65 -6.13
C ASN A 823 5.98 -38.47 -6.74
N ASN A 824 6.22 -38.99 -7.94
CA ASN A 824 7.48 -38.76 -8.67
C ASN A 824 7.73 -37.27 -8.94
N GLU A 825 6.71 -36.52 -9.35
CA GLU A 825 6.82 -35.07 -9.52
C GLU A 825 7.17 -34.37 -8.20
N ARG A 826 6.55 -34.74 -7.06
CA ARG A 826 6.89 -34.16 -5.74
C ARG A 826 8.33 -34.43 -5.32
N LYS A 827 8.87 -35.62 -5.62
CA LYS A 827 10.29 -35.95 -5.36
C LYS A 827 11.21 -35.03 -6.17
N LEU A 828 10.94 -34.89 -7.45
CA LEU A 828 11.67 -33.99 -8.34
C LEU A 828 11.57 -32.54 -7.85
N ASP A 829 10.38 -32.08 -7.51
CA ASP A 829 10.10 -30.71 -7.06
C ASP A 829 10.89 -30.31 -5.81
N GLN A 830 10.95 -31.17 -4.79
CA GLN A 830 11.71 -30.87 -3.59
C GLN A 830 13.22 -30.79 -3.85
N VAL A 831 13.78 -31.73 -4.62
CA VAL A 831 15.20 -31.72 -4.97
C VAL A 831 15.56 -30.51 -5.83
N VAL A 832 14.77 -30.25 -6.88
CA VAL A 832 14.97 -29.10 -7.77
C VAL A 832 14.85 -27.79 -7.01
N SER A 833 13.86 -27.65 -6.12
CA SER A 833 13.69 -26.44 -5.30
C SER A 833 14.92 -26.15 -4.43
N ILE A 834 15.52 -27.17 -3.80
CA ILE A 834 16.75 -27.01 -3.00
C ILE A 834 17.91 -26.55 -3.90
N LEU A 835 18.11 -27.22 -5.04
CA LEU A 835 19.21 -26.89 -5.98
C LEU A 835 19.05 -25.51 -6.61
N VAL A 836 17.81 -25.09 -6.87
CA VAL A 836 17.49 -23.74 -7.34
C VAL A 836 17.80 -22.70 -6.25
N ALA A 837 17.32 -22.93 -5.02
CA ALA A 837 17.47 -22.00 -3.89
C ALA A 837 18.93 -21.84 -3.45
N HIS A 838 19.65 -22.95 -3.30
CA HIS A 838 20.96 -23.00 -2.63
C HIS A 838 22.11 -23.50 -3.51
N GLY A 839 21.86 -23.92 -4.76
CA GLY A 839 22.91 -24.44 -5.63
C GLY A 839 23.91 -23.37 -6.11
N ASP A 840 25.17 -23.78 -6.23
CA ASP A 840 26.23 -22.96 -6.81
C ASP A 840 25.98 -22.65 -8.31
N PRO A 841 26.71 -21.68 -8.91
CA PRO A 841 26.52 -21.31 -10.31
C PRO A 841 26.69 -22.46 -11.31
N SER A 842 27.53 -23.46 -11.03
CA SER A 842 27.78 -24.61 -11.90
C SER A 842 26.59 -25.57 -11.90
N VAL A 843 26.05 -25.89 -10.72
CA VAL A 843 24.87 -26.75 -10.59
C VAL A 843 23.62 -26.06 -11.12
N ARG A 844 23.45 -24.77 -10.85
CA ARG A 844 22.36 -23.98 -11.45
C ARG A 844 22.43 -23.97 -12.98
N LYS A 845 23.63 -23.86 -13.56
CA LYS A 845 23.83 -23.96 -15.02
C LYS A 845 23.46 -25.35 -15.56
N THR A 846 23.88 -26.41 -14.87
CA THR A 846 23.54 -27.78 -15.24
C THR A 846 22.03 -28.03 -15.17
N LEU A 847 21.37 -27.48 -14.15
CA LEU A 847 19.93 -27.57 -13.97
C LEU A 847 19.16 -26.74 -15.00
N GLU A 848 19.69 -25.59 -15.40
CA GLU A 848 19.16 -24.77 -16.49
C GLU A 848 19.17 -25.56 -17.82
N ASP A 849 20.30 -26.18 -18.15
CA ASP A 849 20.43 -26.98 -19.38
C ASP A 849 19.54 -28.24 -19.35
N LEU A 850 19.39 -28.87 -18.18
CA LEU A 850 18.42 -29.96 -17.97
C LEU A 850 16.98 -29.49 -18.18
N ALA A 851 16.58 -28.36 -17.59
CA ALA A 851 15.24 -27.81 -17.73
C ALA A 851 14.90 -27.53 -19.20
N VAL A 852 15.86 -26.99 -19.96
CA VAL A 852 15.70 -26.76 -21.41
C VAL A 852 15.49 -28.06 -22.15
N ALA A 853 16.34 -29.07 -21.91
CA ALA A 853 16.21 -30.37 -22.56
C ALA A 853 14.88 -31.05 -22.24
N GLN A 854 14.41 -30.97 -20.99
CA GLN A 854 13.15 -31.56 -20.57
C GLN A 854 11.94 -30.83 -21.14
N LEU A 855 12.00 -29.50 -21.31
CA LEU A 855 10.95 -28.74 -21.99
C LEU A 855 10.82 -29.10 -23.48
N ASP A 856 11.95 -29.36 -24.16
CA ASP A 856 11.95 -29.81 -25.56
C ASP A 856 11.33 -31.22 -25.71
N ILE A 857 11.45 -32.08 -24.69
CA ILE A 857 10.87 -33.44 -24.67
C ILE A 857 9.38 -33.42 -24.26
N ALA A 858 9.00 -32.58 -23.29
CA ALA A 858 7.70 -32.66 -22.61
C ALA A 858 6.50 -32.32 -23.50
N GLY A 859 6.67 -31.56 -24.58
CA GLY A 859 5.56 -31.09 -25.42
C GLY A 859 4.47 -30.37 -24.60
N HIS A 860 3.21 -30.82 -24.70
CA HIS A 860 2.09 -30.34 -23.87
C HIS A 860 1.80 -31.23 -22.63
N GLY A 861 2.74 -32.10 -22.24
CA GLY A 861 2.59 -33.01 -21.11
C GLY A 861 2.81 -32.36 -19.73
N PRO A 862 2.55 -33.10 -18.63
CA PRO A 862 2.63 -32.57 -17.26
C PRO A 862 3.99 -31.96 -16.88
N PHE A 863 5.09 -32.48 -17.43
CA PHE A 863 6.44 -31.96 -17.18
C PHE A 863 6.70 -30.57 -17.77
N LEU A 864 5.89 -30.10 -18.73
CA LEU A 864 5.92 -28.70 -19.20
C LEU A 864 5.68 -27.75 -18.04
N PHE A 865 4.62 -28.01 -17.25
CA PHE A 865 4.20 -27.18 -16.13
C PHE A 865 5.15 -27.26 -14.93
N PHE A 866 5.99 -28.29 -14.90
CA PHE A 866 7.02 -28.47 -13.87
C PHE A 866 8.32 -27.73 -14.23
N TRP A 867 8.85 -27.92 -15.44
CA TRP A 867 10.15 -27.37 -15.83
C TRP A 867 10.12 -25.90 -16.27
N LEU A 868 8.97 -25.41 -16.72
CA LEU A 868 8.86 -24.02 -17.16
C LEU A 868 9.06 -23.00 -16.01
N PRO A 869 8.44 -23.17 -14.83
CA PRO A 869 8.75 -22.32 -13.66
C PRO A 869 10.21 -22.42 -13.22
N VAL A 870 10.80 -23.62 -13.28
CA VAL A 870 12.21 -23.86 -12.92
C VAL A 870 13.14 -23.09 -13.86
N LEU A 871 12.90 -23.14 -15.17
CA LEU A 871 13.68 -22.38 -16.14
C LEU A 871 13.51 -20.88 -15.94
N CYS A 872 12.29 -20.39 -15.68
CA CYS A 872 12.05 -18.96 -15.39
C CYS A 872 12.79 -18.51 -14.11
N ALA A 873 12.94 -19.38 -13.12
CA ALA A 873 13.65 -19.07 -11.89
C ALA A 873 15.19 -19.05 -12.08
N LEU A 874 15.74 -19.93 -12.92
CA LEU A 874 17.18 -20.03 -13.19
C LEU A 874 17.67 -19.02 -14.25
N ASN A 875 16.90 -18.88 -15.34
CA ASN A 875 17.18 -17.97 -16.45
C ASN A 875 15.87 -17.33 -16.96
N PRO A 876 15.45 -16.21 -16.36
CA PRO A 876 14.19 -15.52 -16.65
C PRO A 876 13.98 -15.22 -18.14
N GLU A 877 15.00 -14.70 -18.83
CA GLU A 877 14.89 -14.38 -20.27
C GLU A 877 14.66 -15.64 -21.12
N ARG A 878 15.45 -16.71 -20.91
CA ARG A 878 15.25 -17.98 -21.64
C ARG A 878 13.89 -18.62 -21.32
N GLY A 879 13.45 -18.55 -20.08
CA GLY A 879 12.15 -19.08 -19.66
C GLY A 879 10.98 -18.34 -20.33
N VAL A 880 11.04 -17.01 -20.34
CA VAL A 880 10.04 -16.16 -21.01
C VAL A 880 10.05 -16.38 -22.51
N ASP A 881 11.21 -16.44 -23.16
CA ASP A 881 11.30 -16.71 -24.60
C ASP A 881 10.64 -18.04 -24.98
N ARG A 882 10.87 -19.08 -24.17
CA ARG A 882 10.25 -20.40 -24.38
C ARG A 882 8.73 -20.37 -24.16
N LEU A 883 8.26 -19.68 -23.11
CA LEU A 883 6.83 -19.48 -22.88
C LEU A 883 6.19 -18.74 -24.07
N LEU A 884 6.76 -17.61 -24.50
CA LEU A 884 6.23 -16.80 -25.59
C LEU A 884 6.12 -17.60 -26.90
N HIS A 885 7.18 -18.30 -27.28
CA HIS A 885 7.17 -19.18 -28.46
C HIS A 885 6.10 -20.29 -28.35
N GLY A 886 5.92 -20.85 -27.15
CA GLY A 886 4.87 -21.83 -26.88
C GLY A 886 3.47 -21.23 -27.04
N LEU A 887 3.22 -20.05 -26.46
CA LEU A 887 1.93 -19.36 -26.49
C LEU A 887 1.50 -18.92 -27.89
N GLU A 888 2.43 -18.64 -28.81
CA GLU A 888 2.13 -18.31 -30.22
C GLU A 888 1.36 -19.43 -30.94
N HIS A 889 1.58 -20.68 -30.54
CA HIS A 889 1.03 -21.87 -31.21
C HIS A 889 -0.11 -22.53 -30.43
N MET A 890 -0.42 -22.04 -29.22
CA MET A 890 -1.50 -22.58 -28.37
C MET A 890 -2.84 -21.87 -28.64
N PRO A 891 -3.97 -22.58 -28.56
CA PRO A 891 -5.29 -21.95 -28.68
C PRO A 891 -5.65 -21.14 -27.43
N VAL A 892 -6.36 -20.02 -27.63
CA VAL A 892 -6.95 -19.23 -26.54
C VAL A 892 -8.18 -19.96 -26.02
N GLN A 893 -8.11 -20.43 -24.78
CA GLN A 893 -9.17 -21.23 -24.13
C GLN A 893 -9.19 -20.93 -22.63
N ARG A 894 -10.41 -20.90 -22.05
CA ARG A 894 -10.62 -20.60 -20.62
C ARG A 894 -9.77 -21.42 -19.66
N ASP A 895 -9.64 -22.73 -19.91
CA ASP A 895 -8.95 -23.71 -19.04
C ASP A 895 -7.93 -24.58 -19.81
N GLY A 896 -7.36 -24.02 -20.89
CA GLY A 896 -6.47 -24.73 -21.82
C GLY A 896 -5.03 -24.92 -21.32
N VAL A 897 -4.18 -25.49 -22.19
CA VAL A 897 -2.74 -25.71 -21.91
C VAL A 897 -2.01 -24.39 -21.64
N ALA A 898 -2.36 -23.32 -22.36
CA ALA A 898 -1.80 -21.98 -22.16
C ALA A 898 -2.05 -21.46 -20.73
N ILE A 899 -3.28 -21.60 -20.22
CA ILE A 899 -3.65 -21.19 -18.86
C ILE A 899 -2.88 -21.98 -17.81
N LYS A 900 -2.74 -23.30 -18.00
CA LYS A 900 -1.94 -24.15 -17.10
C LYS A 900 -0.46 -23.80 -17.13
N ALA A 901 0.11 -23.46 -18.29
CA ALA A 901 1.50 -23.05 -18.45
C ALA A 901 1.78 -21.67 -17.83
N ILE A 902 0.87 -20.70 -18.03
CA ILE A 902 0.98 -19.39 -17.38
C ILE A 902 0.80 -19.58 -15.86
N GLY A 903 -0.27 -20.25 -15.43
CA GLY A 903 -0.58 -20.49 -14.03
C GLY A 903 0.51 -21.25 -13.28
N SER A 904 1.23 -22.18 -13.94
CA SER A 904 2.33 -22.90 -13.28
C SER A 904 3.48 -21.98 -12.88
N ILE A 905 3.78 -20.94 -13.66
CA ILE A 905 4.86 -19.98 -13.37
C ILE A 905 4.51 -19.07 -12.18
N PHE A 906 3.21 -18.74 -12.03
CA PHE A 906 2.71 -17.87 -10.96
C PHE A 906 2.14 -18.61 -9.76
N ASN A 907 2.32 -19.94 -9.73
CA ASN A 907 1.98 -20.74 -8.57
C ASN A 907 3.05 -20.60 -7.49
N GLU A 908 2.79 -19.71 -6.52
CA GLU A 908 3.66 -19.44 -5.37
C GLU A 908 4.00 -20.69 -4.53
N ARG A 909 3.28 -21.81 -4.71
CA ARG A 909 3.53 -23.06 -4.00
C ARG A 909 4.62 -23.94 -4.64
N ARG A 910 4.99 -23.72 -5.91
CA ARG A 910 5.89 -24.61 -6.67
C ARG A 910 7.34 -24.11 -6.73
N THR A 911 7.60 -22.85 -7.05
CA THR A 911 8.97 -22.32 -7.15
C THR A 911 9.35 -21.55 -5.89
N LYS A 912 9.73 -22.28 -4.85
CA LYS A 912 10.12 -21.69 -3.56
C LYS A 912 11.63 -21.50 -3.51
N GLY A 913 12.08 -20.30 -3.14
CA GLY A 913 13.49 -20.01 -2.86
C GLY A 913 14.25 -19.11 -3.86
N VAL A 914 13.60 -18.55 -4.89
CA VAL A 914 14.22 -17.54 -5.77
C VAL A 914 13.59 -16.17 -5.58
N LYS A 915 14.42 -15.12 -5.68
CA LYS A 915 13.98 -13.72 -5.77
C LYS A 915 12.96 -13.54 -6.90
N ASP A 916 12.20 -12.44 -6.86
CA ASP A 916 11.23 -12.09 -7.90
C ASP A 916 11.87 -12.07 -9.31
N TRP A 917 11.77 -13.18 -10.05
CA TRP A 917 12.43 -13.38 -11.34
C TRP A 917 12.05 -12.31 -12.36
N ARG A 918 10.83 -11.76 -12.26
CA ARG A 918 10.33 -10.66 -13.08
C ARG A 918 11.18 -9.39 -12.96
N SER A 919 11.77 -9.13 -11.79
CA SER A 919 12.61 -7.95 -11.54
C SER A 919 13.91 -7.93 -12.35
N THR A 920 14.29 -9.08 -12.93
CA THR A 920 15.50 -9.22 -13.75
C THR A 920 15.24 -9.12 -15.25
N LEU A 921 13.96 -9.15 -15.66
CA LEU A 921 13.58 -9.05 -17.07
C LEU A 921 13.76 -7.63 -17.60
N THR A 922 14.07 -7.53 -18.89
CA THR A 922 14.03 -6.24 -19.58
C THR A 922 12.58 -5.72 -19.72
N ALA A 923 12.43 -4.40 -19.88
CA ALA A 923 11.13 -3.80 -20.14
C ALA A 923 10.48 -4.30 -21.45
N ASP A 924 11.28 -4.68 -22.45
CA ASP A 924 10.80 -5.25 -23.71
C ASP A 924 10.25 -6.66 -23.51
N SER A 925 10.95 -7.50 -22.74
CA SER A 925 10.50 -8.84 -22.36
C SER A 925 9.20 -8.77 -21.54
N LEU A 926 9.10 -7.83 -20.58
CA LEU A 926 7.88 -7.59 -19.82
C LEU A 926 6.71 -7.12 -20.69
N LEU A 927 6.94 -6.26 -21.68
CA LEU A 927 5.92 -5.84 -22.65
C LEU A 927 5.38 -7.03 -23.45
N LYS A 928 6.27 -7.81 -24.07
CA LYS A 928 5.88 -9.00 -24.86
C LYS A 928 5.11 -10.00 -24.00
N LEU A 929 5.61 -10.27 -22.79
CA LEU A 929 4.95 -11.17 -21.84
C LEU A 929 3.58 -10.66 -21.41
N THR A 930 3.44 -9.36 -21.12
CA THR A 930 2.15 -8.75 -20.77
C THR A 930 1.14 -8.94 -21.90
N VAL A 931 1.51 -8.64 -23.14
CA VAL A 931 0.63 -8.78 -24.30
C VAL A 931 0.20 -10.24 -24.50
N ALA A 932 1.16 -11.18 -24.48
CA ALA A 932 0.87 -12.60 -24.66
C ALA A 932 -0.03 -13.17 -23.56
N ILE A 933 0.21 -12.81 -22.30
CA ILE A 933 -0.64 -13.28 -21.19
C ILE A 933 -2.05 -12.69 -21.30
N TYR A 934 -2.22 -11.40 -21.61
CA TYR A 934 -3.56 -10.80 -21.78
C TYR A 934 -4.34 -11.39 -22.95
N GLN A 935 -3.66 -11.86 -24.00
CA GLN A 935 -4.30 -12.55 -25.11
C GLN A 935 -4.91 -13.90 -24.70
N HIS A 936 -4.22 -14.63 -23.81
CA HIS A 936 -4.64 -15.97 -23.35
C HIS A 936 -5.52 -15.93 -22.10
N VAL A 937 -5.24 -15.04 -21.15
CA VAL A 937 -5.93 -14.89 -19.86
C VAL A 937 -6.88 -13.68 -19.94
N GLN A 938 -8.02 -13.86 -20.58
CA GLN A 938 -8.97 -12.79 -20.84
C GLN A 938 -9.66 -12.30 -19.55
N PRO A 939 -9.68 -10.98 -19.26
CA PRO A 939 -10.36 -10.40 -18.08
C PRO A 939 -11.85 -10.73 -17.98
N GLU A 940 -12.50 -10.95 -19.12
CA GLU A 940 -13.92 -11.29 -19.19
C GLU A 940 -14.23 -12.69 -18.64
N GLU A 941 -13.21 -13.55 -18.50
CA GLU A 941 -13.33 -14.92 -18.01
C GLU A 941 -12.78 -15.12 -16.59
N ASP A 942 -12.44 -14.04 -15.88
CA ASP A 942 -11.85 -14.10 -14.55
C ASP A 942 -12.75 -14.89 -13.55
N ALA A 943 -12.13 -15.74 -12.74
CA ALA A 943 -12.81 -16.54 -11.74
C ALA A 943 -13.26 -15.69 -10.55
N GLU A 944 -14.50 -15.89 -10.11
CA GLU A 944 -15.08 -15.18 -8.97
C GLU A 944 -15.23 -16.14 -7.79
N HIS A 945 -14.57 -15.84 -6.66
CA HIS A 945 -14.60 -16.66 -5.45
C HIS A 945 -15.25 -15.92 -4.28
N GLU A 946 -16.12 -16.60 -3.53
CA GLU A 946 -16.69 -16.11 -2.26
C GLU A 946 -16.18 -16.97 -1.10
N GLY A 947 -15.70 -16.31 -0.02
CA GLY A 947 -15.17 -17.00 1.16
C GLY A 947 -13.80 -17.66 0.93
N ALA A 948 -13.50 -18.68 1.75
CA ALA A 948 -12.27 -19.43 1.62
C ALA A 948 -12.34 -20.39 0.42
N TYR A 949 -11.44 -20.21 -0.55
CA TYR A 949 -11.32 -21.07 -1.72
C TYR A 949 -9.91 -21.67 -1.84
N THR A 950 -9.77 -22.71 -2.65
CA THR A 950 -8.46 -23.26 -3.01
C THR A 950 -8.13 -22.83 -4.43
N PRO A 951 -7.08 -22.02 -4.65
CA PRO A 951 -6.74 -21.54 -5.99
C PRO A 951 -6.39 -22.66 -6.95
N ASP A 952 -6.87 -22.56 -8.19
CA ASP A 952 -6.55 -23.46 -9.29
C ASP A 952 -5.58 -22.81 -10.32
N SER A 953 -5.30 -23.50 -11.43
CA SER A 953 -4.41 -22.99 -12.48
C SER A 953 -4.91 -21.69 -13.12
N ARG A 954 -6.21 -21.49 -13.20
CA ARG A 954 -6.80 -20.28 -13.76
C ARG A 954 -6.57 -19.10 -12.82
N ASP A 955 -6.78 -19.29 -11.53
CA ASP A 955 -6.50 -18.28 -10.50
C ASP A 955 -5.03 -17.83 -10.50
N TYR A 956 -4.11 -18.79 -10.62
CA TYR A 956 -2.69 -18.46 -10.73
C TYR A 956 -2.37 -17.69 -12.01
N ALA A 957 -3.02 -18.01 -13.14
CA ALA A 957 -2.81 -17.31 -14.39
C ALA A 957 -3.33 -15.85 -14.35
N GLU A 958 -4.48 -15.63 -13.70
CA GLU A 958 -5.04 -14.29 -13.47
C GLU A 958 -4.14 -13.43 -12.57
N ASN A 959 -3.63 -14.03 -11.48
CA ASN A 959 -2.61 -13.39 -10.66
C ASN A 959 -1.37 -13.07 -11.50
N GLY A 960 -0.94 -13.98 -12.36
CA GLY A 960 0.15 -13.78 -13.31
C GLY A 960 -0.05 -12.58 -14.23
N ARG A 961 -1.25 -12.44 -14.80
CA ARG A 961 -1.62 -11.29 -15.63
C ARG A 961 -1.47 -9.97 -14.88
N ARG A 962 -1.97 -9.89 -13.64
CA ARG A 962 -1.81 -8.71 -12.77
C ARG A 962 -0.34 -8.43 -12.48
N TYR A 963 0.39 -9.46 -12.08
CA TYR A 963 1.77 -9.42 -11.63
C TYR A 963 2.77 -8.98 -12.71
N VAL A 964 2.61 -9.42 -13.95
CA VAL A 964 3.48 -8.97 -15.06
C VAL A 964 3.15 -7.54 -15.47
N PHE A 965 1.86 -7.18 -15.50
CA PHE A 965 1.42 -5.81 -15.76
C PHE A 965 2.00 -4.84 -14.70
N GLU A 966 1.89 -5.18 -13.41
CA GLU A 966 2.47 -4.40 -12.31
C GLU A 966 3.99 -4.29 -12.43
N ALA A 967 4.69 -5.39 -12.73
CA ALA A 967 6.14 -5.36 -12.94
C ALA A 967 6.54 -4.40 -14.07
N LEU A 968 5.84 -4.41 -15.20
CA LEU A 968 6.06 -3.45 -16.29
C LEU A 968 5.76 -2.01 -15.86
N MET A 969 4.65 -1.77 -15.14
CA MET A 969 4.30 -0.43 -14.66
C MET A 969 5.33 0.12 -13.66
N GLN A 970 5.94 -0.74 -12.84
CA GLN A 970 6.98 -0.39 -11.87
C GLN A 970 8.40 -0.29 -12.48
N ALA A 971 8.65 -0.87 -13.66
CA ALA A 971 9.94 -0.74 -14.33
C ALA A 971 10.30 0.75 -14.55
N THR A 972 11.58 1.11 -14.43
CA THR A 972 12.07 2.50 -14.53
C THR A 972 12.97 2.73 -15.73
N GLY A 973 13.12 3.99 -16.12
CA GLY A 973 14.03 4.40 -17.19
C GLY A 973 13.38 4.54 -18.58
N PRO A 974 14.15 5.02 -19.58
CA PRO A 974 13.64 5.37 -20.90
C PRO A 974 13.01 4.19 -21.65
N GLU A 975 13.62 3.01 -21.57
CA GLU A 975 13.13 1.79 -22.21
C GLU A 975 11.81 1.33 -21.60
N ALA A 976 11.68 1.44 -20.27
CA ALA A 976 10.42 1.14 -19.56
C ALA A 976 9.32 2.14 -19.93
N MET A 977 9.62 3.43 -20.01
CA MET A 977 8.66 4.44 -20.48
C MET A 977 8.18 4.14 -21.89
N ARG A 978 9.10 3.81 -22.81
CA ARG A 978 8.75 3.41 -24.18
C ARG A 978 7.87 2.17 -24.21
N ALA A 979 8.19 1.15 -23.40
CA ALA A 979 7.42 -0.08 -23.32
C ALA A 979 5.99 0.16 -22.80
N LYS A 980 5.81 1.02 -21.80
CA LYS A 980 4.47 1.40 -21.28
C LYS A 980 3.64 2.15 -22.32
N LEU A 981 4.24 3.08 -23.05
CA LEU A 981 3.56 3.80 -24.12
C LEU A 981 3.20 2.88 -25.31
N ALA A 982 4.08 1.93 -25.64
CA ALA A 982 3.77 0.89 -26.63
C ALA A 982 2.61 -0.01 -26.17
N LEU A 983 2.56 -0.38 -24.89
CA LEU A 983 1.43 -1.10 -24.31
C LEU A 983 0.12 -0.29 -24.41
N ALA A 984 0.17 1.01 -24.09
CA ALA A 984 -0.99 1.89 -24.19
C ALA A 984 -1.53 2.00 -25.63
N ALA A 985 -0.64 1.98 -26.62
CA ALA A 985 -1.00 2.00 -28.04
C ALA A 985 -1.47 0.63 -28.59
N HIS A 986 -1.33 -0.45 -27.81
CA HIS A 986 -1.65 -1.80 -28.25
C HIS A 986 -3.17 -2.03 -28.29
N PRO A 987 -3.75 -2.62 -29.36
CA PRO A 987 -5.20 -2.78 -29.52
C PRO A 987 -5.91 -3.53 -28.38
N LEU A 988 -5.27 -4.54 -27.78
CA LEU A 988 -5.81 -5.27 -26.61
C LEU A 988 -6.08 -4.36 -25.40
N PHE A 989 -5.40 -3.22 -25.32
CA PHE A 989 -5.49 -2.28 -24.20
C PHE A 989 -6.22 -1.00 -24.58
N ALA A 990 -6.98 -0.96 -25.69
CA ALA A 990 -7.69 0.24 -26.14
C ALA A 990 -8.59 0.87 -25.04
N ARG A 991 -9.23 0.04 -24.19
CA ARG A 991 -10.03 0.51 -23.05
C ARG A 991 -9.20 1.10 -21.89
N LEU A 992 -7.93 0.73 -21.80
CA LEU A 992 -6.99 1.12 -20.74
C LEU A 992 -5.89 2.06 -21.23
N GLN A 993 -5.92 2.50 -22.49
CA GLN A 993 -4.89 3.33 -23.11
C GLN A 993 -4.57 4.56 -22.25
N ASP A 994 -5.61 5.32 -21.89
CA ASP A 994 -5.48 6.52 -21.06
C ASP A 994 -5.00 6.20 -19.64
N ARG A 995 -5.45 5.09 -19.04
CA ARG A 995 -4.99 4.63 -17.72
C ARG A 995 -3.51 4.26 -17.75
N ILE A 996 -3.05 3.50 -18.74
CA ILE A 996 -1.66 3.09 -18.87
C ILE A 996 -0.77 4.32 -19.11
N ALA A 997 -1.20 5.24 -19.97
CA ALA A 997 -0.48 6.50 -20.19
C ALA A 997 -0.38 7.33 -18.90
N ALA A 998 -1.46 7.43 -18.11
CA ALA A 998 -1.45 8.11 -16.82
C ALA A 998 -0.52 7.42 -15.80
N LEU A 999 -0.54 6.08 -15.70
CA LEU A 999 0.38 5.31 -14.85
C LEU A 999 1.84 5.49 -15.28
N ALA A 1000 2.12 5.55 -16.58
CA ALA A 1000 3.44 5.80 -17.11
C ALA A 1000 3.95 7.20 -16.73
N GLN A 1001 3.10 8.23 -16.86
CA GLN A 1001 3.41 9.59 -16.43
C GLN A 1001 3.64 9.67 -14.90
N GLU A 1002 2.81 9.01 -14.09
CA GLU A 1002 2.96 8.98 -12.63
C GLU A 1002 4.26 8.28 -12.21
N ARG A 1003 4.65 7.20 -12.91
CA ARG A 1003 5.91 6.53 -12.64
C ARG A 1003 7.10 7.41 -13.03
N LEU A 1004 7.05 8.11 -14.16
CA LEU A 1004 8.08 9.07 -14.55
C LEU A 1004 8.21 10.21 -13.53
N ALA A 1005 7.08 10.73 -13.02
CA ALA A 1005 7.07 11.74 -11.96
C ALA A 1005 7.74 11.21 -10.68
N SER A 1006 7.46 9.96 -10.32
CA SER A 1006 8.05 9.29 -9.16
C SER A 1006 9.56 9.06 -9.31
N GLU A 1007 10.03 8.70 -10.52
CA GLU A 1007 11.45 8.55 -10.83
C GLU A 1007 12.22 9.86 -10.62
N LEU A 1008 11.65 10.98 -11.09
CA LEU A 1008 12.23 12.32 -10.95
C LEU A 1008 12.19 12.88 -9.52
N ASP A 1009 11.35 12.30 -8.67
CA ASP A 1009 11.19 12.67 -7.27
C ASP A 1009 12.06 11.81 -6.34
N THR A 1010 12.82 10.83 -6.82
CA THR A 1010 13.55 9.88 -5.94
C THR A 1010 14.58 10.51 -4.99
N GLY A 1011 15.15 11.67 -5.31
CA GLY A 1011 16.22 12.29 -4.52
C GLY A 1011 15.77 12.85 -3.17
N SER A 1012 16.46 12.47 -2.09
CA SER A 1012 16.36 13.13 -0.78
C SER A 1012 17.41 14.26 -0.64
N VAL A 1013 17.05 15.33 0.04
CA VAL A 1013 17.96 16.44 0.35
C VAL A 1013 18.62 16.20 1.71
N GLU A 1014 19.94 16.38 1.80
CA GLU A 1014 20.64 16.20 3.07
C GLU A 1014 20.38 17.37 4.01
N VAL A 1015 20.34 17.09 5.32
CA VAL A 1015 20.03 18.10 6.36
C VAL A 1015 21.04 19.26 6.32
N SER A 1016 22.30 18.99 5.98
CA SER A 1016 23.34 20.02 5.85
C SER A 1016 23.13 20.95 4.64
N GLU A 1017 22.56 20.45 3.55
CA GLU A 1017 22.20 21.25 2.37
C GLU A 1017 20.99 22.12 2.65
N LEU A 1018 19.98 21.58 3.35
CA LEU A 1018 18.80 22.32 3.81
C LEU A 1018 19.19 23.47 4.74
N ALA A 1019 20.10 23.23 5.68
CA ALA A 1019 20.62 24.27 6.57
C ALA A 1019 21.24 25.45 5.77
N ARG A 1020 22.02 25.14 4.73
CA ARG A 1020 22.59 26.17 3.83
C ARG A 1020 21.52 26.87 3.00
N MET A 1021 20.46 26.16 2.60
CA MET A 1021 19.34 26.76 1.88
C MET A 1021 18.63 27.82 2.71
N PHE A 1022 18.43 27.54 4.00
CA PHE A 1022 17.87 28.52 4.94
C PHE A 1022 18.78 29.73 5.20
N GLU A 1023 20.03 29.70 4.76
CA GLU A 1023 20.99 30.81 4.79
C GLU A 1023 21.10 31.53 3.43
N GLY A 1024 20.18 31.27 2.51
CA GLY A 1024 20.13 31.93 1.20
C GLY A 1024 21.02 31.33 0.13
N LYS A 1025 21.43 30.06 0.29
CA LYS A 1025 22.09 29.28 -0.77
C LYS A 1025 21.06 28.47 -1.55
N GLU A 1026 21.34 28.19 -2.82
CA GLU A 1026 20.50 27.28 -3.61
C GLU A 1026 21.00 25.83 -3.51
N LEU A 1027 20.09 24.86 -3.60
CA LEU A 1027 20.47 23.44 -3.61
C LEU A 1027 21.28 23.13 -4.88
N PRO A 1028 22.45 22.49 -4.77
CA PRO A 1028 23.24 22.13 -5.92
C PRO A 1028 22.57 20.98 -6.70
N PRO A 1029 22.64 20.99 -8.04
CA PRO A 1029 22.09 19.90 -8.85
C PRO A 1029 22.92 18.63 -8.65
N LYS A 1030 22.25 17.50 -8.42
CA LYS A 1030 22.89 16.20 -8.12
C LYS A 1030 22.89 15.25 -9.31
N THR A 1031 22.01 15.49 -10.28
CA THR A 1031 21.89 14.69 -11.50
C THR A 1031 22.05 15.55 -12.75
N GLY A 1032 22.24 14.91 -13.91
CA GLY A 1032 22.24 15.61 -15.21
C GLY A 1032 20.90 16.33 -15.47
N THR A 1033 19.78 15.73 -15.06
CA THR A 1033 18.45 16.33 -15.16
C THR A 1033 18.33 17.58 -14.28
N ASP A 1034 18.79 17.54 -13.03
CA ASP A 1034 18.80 18.71 -12.15
C ASP A 1034 19.67 19.83 -12.74
N MET A 1035 20.80 19.46 -13.35
CA MET A 1035 21.72 20.40 -13.99
C MET A 1035 21.07 21.08 -15.20
N ALA A 1036 20.33 20.33 -16.01
CA ALA A 1036 19.57 20.88 -17.13
C ALA A 1036 18.44 21.79 -16.68
N GLN A 1037 17.71 21.40 -15.63
CA GLN A 1037 16.67 22.25 -15.06
C GLN A 1037 17.26 23.57 -14.52
N LEU A 1038 18.40 23.50 -13.82
CA LEU A 1038 19.13 24.68 -13.38
C LEU A 1038 19.59 25.55 -14.56
N LEU A 1039 20.10 24.94 -15.63
CA LEU A 1039 20.52 25.69 -16.82
C LEU A 1039 19.35 26.42 -17.48
N ILE A 1040 18.22 25.74 -17.68
CA ILE A 1040 17.01 26.34 -18.25
C ILE A 1040 16.55 27.51 -17.40
N ASP A 1041 16.50 27.34 -16.08
CA ASP A 1041 16.12 28.40 -15.16
C ASP A 1041 17.06 29.61 -15.27
N ARG A 1042 18.37 29.40 -15.40
CA ARG A 1042 19.33 30.50 -15.59
C ARG A 1042 19.16 31.21 -16.92
N LEU A 1043 18.79 30.49 -17.98
CA LEU A 1043 18.49 31.10 -19.27
C LEU A 1043 17.19 31.91 -19.22
N ASP A 1044 16.17 31.42 -18.52
CA ASP A 1044 14.92 32.13 -18.27
C ASP A 1044 15.17 33.39 -17.40
N ASP A 1045 15.97 33.26 -16.33
CA ASP A 1045 16.38 34.37 -15.47
C ASP A 1045 17.12 35.45 -16.28
N LEU A 1046 18.00 35.05 -17.22
CA LEU A 1046 18.69 35.96 -18.13
C LEU A 1046 17.72 36.65 -19.10
N GLN A 1047 16.77 35.92 -19.67
CA GLN A 1047 15.77 36.48 -20.57
C GLN A 1047 14.88 37.49 -19.82
N GLU A 1048 14.48 37.19 -18.59
CA GLU A 1048 13.74 38.11 -17.72
C GLU A 1048 14.59 39.33 -17.31
N LEU A 1049 15.89 39.14 -17.05
CA LEU A 1049 16.81 40.25 -16.80
C LEU A 1049 16.85 41.22 -17.99
N MET A 1050 16.76 40.71 -19.23
CA MET A 1050 16.64 41.57 -20.41
C MET A 1050 15.34 42.36 -20.42
N LEU A 1051 14.29 41.88 -19.71
CA LEU A 1051 13.02 42.58 -19.52
C LEU A 1051 13.10 43.81 -18.61
N ARG A 1052 14.10 43.90 -17.73
CA ARG A 1052 14.22 44.98 -16.74
C ARG A 1052 14.86 46.23 -17.33
N ASP A 1053 14.40 47.41 -16.91
CA ASP A 1053 14.96 48.70 -17.33
C ASP A 1053 16.43 48.88 -16.89
N THR A 1054 16.81 48.28 -15.76
CA THR A 1054 18.19 48.26 -15.24
C THR A 1054 19.03 47.11 -15.80
N GLY A 1055 18.45 46.29 -16.69
CA GLY A 1055 19.14 45.14 -17.29
C GLY A 1055 20.22 45.55 -18.29
N PRO A 1056 21.20 44.69 -18.56
CA PRO A 1056 22.33 45.02 -19.43
C PRO A 1056 21.99 44.96 -20.93
N ARG A 1057 20.70 44.82 -21.30
CA ARG A 1057 20.23 44.62 -22.68
C ARG A 1057 20.85 45.60 -23.67
N ALA A 1058 20.74 46.91 -23.41
CA ALA A 1058 21.25 47.94 -24.31
C ALA A 1058 22.78 47.91 -24.44
N ALA A 1059 23.49 47.54 -23.36
CA ALA A 1059 24.94 47.42 -23.36
C ALA A 1059 25.41 46.17 -24.11
N TRP A 1060 24.70 45.05 -23.98
CA TRP A 1060 25.02 43.80 -24.68
C TRP A 1060 24.68 43.88 -26.17
N ALA A 1061 23.63 44.61 -26.55
CA ALA A 1061 23.19 44.78 -27.93
C ALA A 1061 24.25 45.46 -28.83
N VAL A 1062 25.19 46.22 -28.26
CA VAL A 1062 26.26 46.91 -29.01
C VAL A 1062 27.56 46.09 -29.14
N VAL A 1063 27.65 44.93 -28.48
CA VAL A 1063 28.83 44.06 -28.52
C VAL A 1063 28.82 43.22 -29.79
N ALA A 1064 29.85 43.37 -30.63
CA ALA A 1064 29.93 42.71 -31.94
C ALA A 1064 30.78 41.43 -31.95
N ASP A 1065 31.49 41.13 -30.86
CA ASP A 1065 32.37 39.98 -30.72
C ASP A 1065 31.99 39.09 -29.52
N GLU A 1066 32.07 37.78 -29.72
CA GLU A 1066 31.66 36.78 -28.71
C GLU A 1066 32.61 36.74 -27.51
N ASN A 1067 33.89 37.07 -27.72
CA ASN A 1067 34.90 37.06 -26.67
C ASN A 1067 34.66 38.15 -25.62
N THR A 1068 34.02 39.26 -26.00
CA THR A 1068 33.61 40.32 -25.06
C THR A 1068 32.25 40.03 -24.43
N LEU A 1069 31.31 39.44 -25.18
CA LEU A 1069 29.97 39.15 -24.67
C LEU A 1069 29.95 37.97 -23.69
N ARG A 1070 30.81 36.97 -23.91
CA ARG A 1070 30.87 35.75 -23.09
C ARG A 1070 31.21 36.04 -21.61
N PRO A 1071 32.25 36.82 -21.25
CA PRO A 1071 32.51 37.18 -19.86
C PRO A 1071 31.38 37.98 -19.21
N ALA A 1072 30.66 38.79 -19.99
CA ALA A 1072 29.52 39.56 -19.48
C ALA A 1072 28.36 38.64 -19.07
N ILE A 1073 28.00 37.67 -19.91
CA ILE A 1073 26.98 36.66 -19.58
C ILE A 1073 27.46 35.77 -18.43
N ALA A 1074 28.71 35.31 -18.46
CA ALA A 1074 29.28 34.47 -17.42
C ALA A 1074 29.28 35.14 -16.03
N ARG A 1075 29.52 36.46 -15.97
CA ARG A 1075 29.42 37.24 -14.74
C ARG A 1075 28.00 37.25 -14.15
N GLU A 1076 26.97 37.42 -14.97
CA GLU A 1076 25.58 37.36 -14.50
C GLU A 1076 25.22 35.95 -13.99
N LEU A 1077 25.73 34.92 -14.67
CA LEU A 1077 25.60 33.53 -14.22
C LEU A 1077 26.35 33.26 -12.92
N GLU A 1078 27.50 33.90 -12.68
CA GLU A 1078 28.25 33.78 -11.43
C GLU A 1078 27.54 34.48 -10.27
N VAL A 1079 26.99 35.68 -10.50
CA VAL A 1079 26.19 36.42 -9.50
C VAL A 1079 24.94 35.64 -9.09
N SER A 1080 24.30 34.95 -10.05
CA SER A 1080 23.13 34.11 -9.79
C SER A 1080 23.46 32.72 -9.24
N ALA A 1081 24.74 32.36 -9.07
CA ALA A 1081 25.13 30.99 -8.72
C ALA A 1081 24.68 30.54 -7.33
N ARG A 1082 24.70 31.44 -6.33
CA ARG A 1082 24.26 31.19 -4.93
C ARG A 1082 24.73 29.84 -4.34
N ASN A 1083 25.97 29.44 -4.64
CA ASN A 1083 26.61 28.15 -4.28
C ASN A 1083 25.99 26.87 -4.91
N ALA A 1084 25.04 26.98 -5.84
CA ALA A 1084 24.55 25.82 -6.59
C ALA A 1084 25.58 25.30 -7.60
N TYR A 1085 26.39 26.21 -8.17
CA TYR A 1085 27.46 25.89 -9.11
C TYR A 1085 28.59 26.94 -9.05
N THR A 1086 29.70 26.65 -9.71
CA THR A 1086 30.75 27.62 -10.07
C THR A 1086 30.74 27.87 -11.56
N VAL A 1087 31.25 29.02 -12.00
CA VAL A 1087 31.41 29.34 -13.42
C VAL A 1087 32.89 29.25 -13.76
N ASP A 1088 33.25 28.28 -14.60
CA ASP A 1088 34.62 28.14 -15.09
C ASP A 1088 34.72 28.75 -16.51
N GLN A 1089 35.80 29.49 -16.76
CA GLN A 1089 36.27 29.85 -18.10
C GLN A 1089 37.66 29.23 -18.26
N GLU A 1090 37.89 28.41 -19.31
CA GLU A 1090 39.25 27.91 -19.59
C GLU A 1090 40.16 29.08 -20.01
N ALA A 1091 41.39 29.10 -19.52
CA ALA A 1091 42.32 30.21 -19.69
C ALA A 1091 42.76 30.45 -21.14
N VAL A 1092 42.91 31.72 -21.50
CA VAL A 1092 43.47 32.24 -22.76
C VAL A 1092 44.78 31.56 -23.13
N THR A 1093 44.70 30.67 -24.10
CA THR A 1093 45.89 30.20 -24.81
C THR A 1093 46.32 31.26 -25.84
N VAL A 1094 47.64 31.34 -26.06
CA VAL A 1094 48.31 32.36 -26.88
C VAL A 1094 47.84 32.38 -28.35
N ASP A 1095 47.10 31.34 -28.80
CA ASP A 1095 46.53 31.21 -30.15
C ASP A 1095 45.07 31.69 -30.29
N GLY A 1096 44.48 32.33 -29.26
CA GLY A 1096 43.18 33.00 -29.37
C GLY A 1096 41.96 32.10 -29.57
N LYS A 1097 42.08 30.80 -29.22
CA LYS A 1097 40.96 29.86 -29.17
C LYS A 1097 40.57 29.60 -27.70
N GLU A 1098 39.53 30.30 -27.24
CA GLU A 1098 38.81 30.07 -25.97
C GLU A 1098 37.31 29.98 -26.24
N THR A 1099 36.61 28.88 -25.94
CA THR A 1099 36.23 28.25 -24.65
C THR A 1099 34.92 28.82 -24.11
N ASP A 1100 33.96 27.91 -24.03
CA ASP A 1100 32.54 28.12 -23.72
C ASP A 1100 32.30 28.50 -22.25
N ILE A 1101 31.08 28.92 -21.90
CA ILE A 1101 30.70 29.15 -20.50
C ILE A 1101 30.36 27.80 -19.87
N ARG A 1102 31.05 27.40 -18.81
CA ARG A 1102 30.75 26.15 -18.09
C ARG A 1102 30.24 26.42 -16.69
N LEU A 1103 29.10 25.81 -16.35
CA LEU A 1103 28.55 25.77 -15.01
C LEU A 1103 28.92 24.42 -14.39
N ARG A 1104 29.55 24.40 -13.21
CA ARG A 1104 29.97 23.17 -12.52
C ARG A 1104 29.35 23.06 -11.13
N SER A 1105 28.58 22.00 -10.91
CA SER A 1105 28.04 21.67 -9.58
C SER A 1105 29.09 21.03 -8.67
N VAL A 1106 28.86 21.09 -7.36
CA VAL A 1106 29.67 20.35 -6.37
C VAL A 1106 29.61 18.83 -6.55
N SER A 1107 28.54 18.32 -7.18
CA SER A 1107 28.41 16.90 -7.56
C SER A 1107 29.29 16.50 -8.76
N GLY A 1108 29.91 17.47 -9.43
CA GLY A 1108 30.73 17.27 -10.62
C GLY A 1108 29.95 17.35 -11.94
N HIS A 1109 28.60 17.35 -11.90
CA HIS A 1109 27.76 17.59 -13.08
C HIS A 1109 27.99 19.00 -13.66
N GLN A 1110 27.98 19.09 -15.00
CA GLN A 1110 28.36 20.27 -15.75
C GLN A 1110 27.36 20.59 -16.86
N ALA A 1111 27.16 21.89 -17.07
CA ALA A 1111 26.41 22.43 -18.19
C ALA A 1111 27.31 23.37 -19.01
N THR A 1112 27.27 23.25 -20.34
CA THR A 1112 28.05 24.10 -21.24
C THR A 1112 27.14 25.01 -22.06
N ILE A 1113 27.47 26.30 -22.17
CA ILE A 1113 26.78 27.24 -23.05
C ILE A 1113 27.74 27.66 -24.17
N GLU A 1114 27.40 27.25 -25.38
CA GLU A 1114 28.04 27.70 -26.62
C GLU A 1114 27.33 28.98 -27.10
N LEU A 1115 28.07 30.10 -27.16
CA LEU A 1115 27.51 31.42 -27.47
C LEU A 1115 27.74 31.80 -28.94
N LYS A 1116 26.68 32.22 -29.62
CA LYS A 1116 26.72 32.76 -30.99
C LYS A 1116 26.03 34.13 -31.10
N ILE A 1117 26.65 35.09 -31.79
CA ILE A 1117 25.99 36.35 -32.18
C ILE A 1117 25.27 36.18 -33.52
N GLY A 1118 23.97 36.48 -33.57
CA GLY A 1118 23.11 36.32 -34.74
C GLY A 1118 23.38 37.30 -35.88
N GLU A 1119 23.89 38.50 -35.58
CA GLU A 1119 24.21 39.55 -36.55
C GLU A 1119 25.43 39.21 -37.43
N LYS A 1120 26.34 38.34 -36.96
CA LYS A 1120 27.48 37.84 -37.74
C LYS A 1120 27.00 37.21 -39.06
N PRO A 1121 27.83 37.15 -40.12
CA PRO A 1121 27.46 36.60 -41.41
C PRO A 1121 27.37 35.06 -41.36
N ARG A 1122 26.40 34.55 -40.59
CA ARG A 1122 26.12 33.12 -40.41
C ARG A 1122 24.79 32.76 -41.05
N SER A 1123 24.74 31.60 -41.68
CA SER A 1123 23.49 31.03 -42.18
C SER A 1123 22.70 30.36 -41.04
N ALA A 1124 21.38 30.20 -41.18
CA ALA A 1124 20.62 29.38 -40.24
C ALA A 1124 21.09 27.93 -40.24
N LYS A 1125 21.61 27.44 -41.37
CA LYS A 1125 22.27 26.13 -41.46
C LYS A 1125 23.47 26.04 -40.51
N GLU A 1126 24.39 27.00 -40.55
CA GLU A 1126 25.56 27.00 -39.65
C GLU A 1126 25.16 27.09 -38.18
N LEU A 1127 24.12 27.87 -37.84
CA LEU A 1127 23.62 27.95 -36.46
C LEU A 1127 22.98 26.61 -36.03
N ARG A 1128 22.23 25.95 -36.91
CA ARG A 1128 21.66 24.62 -36.68
C ARG A 1128 22.76 23.58 -36.47
N ASP A 1129 23.73 23.53 -37.39
CA ASP A 1129 24.82 22.56 -37.38
C ASP A 1129 25.77 22.78 -36.18
N THR A 1130 25.83 24.01 -35.62
CA THR A 1130 26.58 24.31 -34.38
C THR A 1130 26.12 23.47 -33.18
N VAL A 1131 24.84 23.10 -33.10
CA VAL A 1131 24.32 22.21 -32.05
C VAL A 1131 25.08 20.89 -32.07
N GLU A 1132 25.28 20.31 -33.25
CA GLU A 1132 25.93 19.00 -33.40
C GLU A 1132 27.46 19.12 -33.36
N ASP A 1133 28.02 19.98 -34.21
CA ASP A 1133 29.45 20.05 -34.50
C ASP A 1133 30.25 20.69 -33.37
N GLN A 1134 29.64 21.64 -32.63
CA GLN A 1134 30.33 22.40 -31.60
C GLN A 1134 29.84 22.00 -30.22
N LEU A 1135 28.54 22.07 -29.95
CA LEU A 1135 28.03 21.81 -28.61
C LEU A 1135 28.14 20.32 -28.24
N VAL A 1136 27.51 19.44 -29.03
CA VAL A 1136 27.46 18.01 -28.72
C VAL A 1136 28.82 17.34 -28.88
N THR A 1137 29.42 17.44 -30.06
CA THR A 1137 30.65 16.70 -30.40
C THR A 1137 31.84 17.08 -29.52
N LYS A 1138 31.97 18.35 -29.12
CA LYS A 1138 33.14 18.80 -28.36
C LYS A 1138 32.97 18.69 -26.85
N TYR A 1139 31.77 18.93 -26.32
CA TYR A 1139 31.60 19.14 -24.88
C TYR A 1139 30.77 18.08 -24.18
N MET A 1140 29.87 17.39 -24.90
CA MET A 1140 28.88 16.51 -24.27
C MET A 1140 29.27 15.03 -24.25
N ALA A 1141 30.51 14.69 -24.59
CA ALA A 1141 31.01 13.32 -24.60
C ALA A 1141 31.19 12.73 -23.18
N HIS A 1142 31.55 13.54 -22.18
CA HIS A 1142 31.80 13.07 -20.81
C HIS A 1142 30.48 12.85 -20.05
N LYS A 1143 30.39 11.77 -19.26
CA LYS A 1143 29.17 11.39 -18.51
C LYS A 1143 28.61 12.49 -17.60
N LEU A 1144 29.48 13.33 -17.02
CA LEU A 1144 29.07 14.44 -16.16
C LEU A 1144 28.77 15.74 -16.92
N ALA A 1145 29.11 15.82 -18.21
CA ALA A 1145 28.95 17.01 -19.05
C ALA A 1145 27.84 16.82 -20.10
N ARG A 1146 26.80 16.07 -19.74
CA ARG A 1146 25.69 15.70 -20.62
C ARG A 1146 24.63 16.80 -20.79
N THR A 1147 24.87 18.02 -20.29
CA THR A 1147 23.96 19.16 -20.43
C THR A 1147 24.61 20.28 -21.25
N GLY A 1148 23.91 20.80 -22.26
CA GLY A 1148 24.42 21.85 -23.13
C GLY A 1148 23.35 22.81 -23.64
N CYS A 1149 23.72 24.06 -23.89
CA CYS A 1149 22.88 25.06 -24.55
C CYS A 1149 23.62 25.77 -25.68
N LEU A 1150 22.99 25.88 -26.85
CA LEU A 1150 23.34 26.88 -27.86
C LEU A 1150 22.57 28.17 -27.56
N LEU A 1151 23.29 29.21 -27.14
CA LEU A 1151 22.72 30.53 -26.89
C LEU A 1151 23.03 31.46 -28.07
N VAL A 1152 22.00 31.94 -28.77
CA VAL A 1152 22.12 32.87 -29.88
C VAL A 1152 21.60 34.25 -29.47
N THR A 1153 22.43 35.28 -29.50
CA THR A 1153 21.96 36.65 -29.23
C THR A 1153 21.47 37.32 -30.50
N VAL A 1154 20.38 38.07 -30.41
CA VAL A 1154 19.80 38.82 -31.54
C VAL A 1154 19.46 40.23 -31.08
N ALA A 1155 20.13 41.23 -31.65
CA ALA A 1155 19.96 42.65 -31.36
C ALA A 1155 19.21 43.40 -32.49
N ASP A 1156 19.31 42.95 -33.75
CA ASP A 1156 18.60 43.57 -34.87
C ASP A 1156 17.26 42.85 -35.17
N PRO A 1157 16.10 43.47 -34.88
CA PRO A 1157 14.80 42.84 -35.14
C PRO A 1157 14.52 42.64 -36.65
N LYS A 1158 15.26 43.31 -37.54
CA LYS A 1158 15.14 43.17 -39.01
C LYS A 1158 16.03 42.07 -39.57
N LYS A 1159 16.94 41.50 -38.78
CA LYS A 1159 17.77 40.38 -39.21
C LYS A 1159 16.86 39.22 -39.62
N ARG A 1160 17.18 38.63 -40.78
CA ARG A 1160 16.50 37.46 -41.33
C ARG A 1160 17.55 36.46 -41.78
N TRP A 1161 17.25 35.18 -41.57
CA TRP A 1161 18.07 34.07 -42.05
C TRP A 1161 17.32 33.33 -43.15
N GLN A 1162 18.04 32.52 -43.92
CA GLN A 1162 17.42 31.63 -44.89
C GLN A 1162 17.31 30.24 -44.27
N HIS A 1163 16.10 29.70 -44.18
CA HIS A 1163 15.86 28.35 -43.65
C HIS A 1163 16.65 27.33 -44.48
N PRO A 1164 17.39 26.39 -43.85
CA PRO A 1164 18.25 25.44 -44.55
C PRO A 1164 17.48 24.59 -45.57
N ASP A 1165 16.29 24.11 -45.19
CA ASP A 1165 15.52 23.16 -46.00
C ASP A 1165 14.48 23.86 -46.90
N THR A 1166 13.59 24.67 -46.35
CA THR A 1166 12.52 25.36 -47.11
C THR A 1166 12.99 26.56 -47.93
N LYS A 1167 14.23 27.03 -47.72
CA LYS A 1167 14.79 28.26 -48.32
C LYS A 1167 14.02 29.55 -48.03
N ALA A 1168 12.98 29.50 -47.21
CA ALA A 1168 12.20 30.67 -46.79
C ALA A 1168 13.06 31.64 -45.98
N ARG A 1169 12.74 32.94 -46.03
CA ARG A 1169 13.36 33.91 -45.13
C ARG A 1169 12.64 33.85 -43.78
N ILE A 1170 13.39 33.44 -42.75
CA ILE A 1170 12.89 33.26 -41.39
C ILE A 1170 13.32 34.41 -40.47
N ASP A 1171 12.44 34.78 -39.55
CA ASP A 1171 12.75 35.73 -38.48
C ASP A 1171 13.32 35.05 -37.24
N ARG A 1172 13.42 35.79 -36.13
CA ARG A 1172 13.99 35.26 -34.88
C ARG A 1172 13.10 34.21 -34.21
N ILE A 1173 11.78 34.30 -34.33
CA ILE A 1173 10.86 33.34 -33.72
C ILE A 1173 10.98 32.00 -34.47
N GLN A 1174 10.97 32.08 -35.81
CA GLN A 1174 11.15 30.91 -36.66
C GLN A 1174 12.58 30.33 -36.57
N LEU A 1175 13.59 31.14 -36.27
CA LEU A 1175 14.93 30.65 -35.97
C LEU A 1175 14.97 29.90 -34.63
N GLN A 1176 14.27 30.39 -33.60
CA GLN A 1176 14.16 29.69 -32.31
C GLN A 1176 13.57 28.29 -32.54
N GLU A 1177 12.45 28.19 -33.26
CA GLU A 1177 11.79 26.92 -33.60
C GLU A 1177 12.75 25.94 -34.31
N LEU A 1178 13.51 26.43 -35.31
CA LEU A 1178 14.49 25.63 -36.04
C LEU A 1178 15.60 25.08 -35.12
N LEU A 1179 16.12 25.91 -34.21
CA LEU A 1179 17.20 25.51 -33.32
C LEU A 1179 16.73 24.59 -32.19
N GLU A 1180 15.51 24.79 -31.68
CA GLU A 1180 14.89 23.89 -30.72
C GLU A 1180 14.65 22.50 -31.32
N GLU A 1181 14.22 22.44 -32.58
CA GLU A 1181 14.06 21.17 -33.30
C GLU A 1181 15.40 20.44 -33.44
N ALA A 1182 16.46 21.14 -33.85
CA ALA A 1182 17.79 20.55 -33.95
C ALA A 1182 18.35 20.08 -32.58
N ALA A 1183 18.09 20.84 -31.52
CA ALA A 1183 18.43 20.43 -30.15
C ALA A 1183 17.69 19.15 -29.73
N ARG A 1184 16.39 19.06 -30.06
CA ARG A 1184 15.56 17.87 -29.78
C ARG A 1184 16.06 16.63 -30.52
N GLU A 1185 16.39 16.76 -31.81
CA GLU A 1185 16.98 15.67 -32.61
C GLU A 1185 18.32 15.21 -32.03
N ALA A 1186 19.21 16.15 -31.68
CA ALA A 1186 20.49 15.84 -31.06
C ALA A 1186 20.34 15.13 -29.71
N GLN A 1187 19.39 15.58 -28.88
CA GLN A 1187 19.07 14.95 -27.60
C GLN A 1187 18.55 13.52 -27.77
N LEU A 1188 17.63 13.28 -28.71
CA LEU A 1188 17.11 11.94 -29.02
C LEU A 1188 18.23 10.98 -29.44
N ARG A 1189 19.16 11.45 -30.28
CA ARG A 1189 20.30 10.65 -30.75
C ARG A 1189 21.29 10.34 -29.64
N LEU A 1190 21.54 11.28 -28.73
CA LEU A 1190 22.44 11.06 -27.58
C LEU A 1190 21.87 10.09 -26.55
N GLY A 1191 20.54 9.99 -26.47
CA GLY A 1191 19.82 9.12 -25.53
C GLY A 1191 20.07 9.46 -24.05
N GLY A 1192 19.39 8.71 -23.18
CA GLY A 1192 19.67 8.71 -21.74
C GLY A 1192 19.51 10.06 -21.02
N ASP A 1193 20.54 10.46 -20.28
CA ASP A 1193 20.59 11.64 -19.41
C ASP A 1193 21.05 12.93 -20.13
N ALA A 1194 21.29 12.86 -21.44
CA ALA A 1194 21.68 14.02 -22.24
C ALA A 1194 20.56 15.07 -22.33
N ARG A 1195 20.92 16.34 -22.22
CA ARG A 1195 20.01 17.49 -22.31
C ARG A 1195 20.62 18.56 -23.20
N VAL A 1196 20.01 18.78 -24.36
CA VAL A 1196 20.44 19.76 -25.35
C VAL A 1196 19.35 20.83 -25.46
N VAL A 1197 19.75 22.08 -25.30
CA VAL A 1197 18.85 23.23 -25.35
C VAL A 1197 19.36 24.20 -26.42
N ALA A 1198 18.45 24.91 -27.08
CA ALA A 1198 18.79 26.08 -27.87
C ALA A 1198 17.90 27.25 -27.48
N ARG A 1199 18.49 28.43 -27.33
CA ARG A 1199 17.78 29.65 -26.92
C ARG A 1199 18.27 30.86 -27.69
N ILE A 1200 17.33 31.70 -28.07
CA ILE A 1200 17.58 33.06 -28.55
C ILE A 1200 17.42 34.01 -27.38
N LEU A 1201 18.49 34.74 -27.06
CA LEU A 1201 18.45 35.84 -26.12
C LEU A 1201 18.09 37.12 -26.88
N ASP A 1202 16.88 37.63 -26.65
CA ASP A 1202 16.36 38.81 -27.34
C ASP A 1202 16.97 40.10 -26.75
N LEU A 1203 17.88 40.72 -27.52
CA LEU A 1203 18.53 41.99 -27.20
C LEU A 1203 17.93 43.16 -27.98
N THR A 1204 16.80 42.96 -28.67
CA THR A 1204 16.21 44.01 -29.52
C THR A 1204 15.76 45.23 -28.70
N PRO A 1205 15.87 46.46 -29.24
CA PRO A 1205 15.38 47.66 -28.57
C PRO A 1205 13.86 47.63 -28.36
N ARG A 1206 13.39 48.12 -27.22
CA ARG A 1206 11.95 48.24 -26.89
C ARG A 1206 11.45 49.67 -27.04
N LEU A 1207 12.33 50.63 -26.77
CA LEU A 1207 12.04 52.06 -26.81
C LEU A 1207 12.91 52.76 -27.87
N GLU A 1208 12.42 53.87 -28.42
CA GLU A 1208 13.18 54.65 -29.42
C GLU A 1208 14.51 55.19 -28.88
N SER A 1209 14.62 55.43 -27.57
CA SER A 1209 15.84 55.88 -26.90
C SER A 1209 16.97 54.84 -26.97
N GLU A 1210 16.63 53.56 -26.78
CA GLU A 1210 17.54 52.42 -26.89
C GLU A 1210 17.98 52.21 -28.34
N ALA A 1211 17.04 52.35 -29.28
CA ALA A 1211 17.34 52.32 -30.71
C ALA A 1211 18.32 53.46 -31.12
N LYS A 1212 18.19 54.65 -30.51
CA LYS A 1212 19.11 55.79 -30.71
C LYS A 1212 20.50 55.55 -30.10
N MET A 1213 20.61 54.86 -28.96
CA MET A 1213 21.90 54.45 -28.38
C MET A 1213 22.61 53.40 -29.23
N ALA A 1214 21.89 52.35 -29.68
CA ALA A 1214 22.43 51.34 -30.59
C ALA A 1214 22.90 51.95 -31.93
N ALA A 1215 22.15 52.94 -32.46
CA ALA A 1215 22.50 53.66 -33.68
C ALA A 1215 23.74 54.59 -33.53
N LYS A 1216 23.97 55.17 -32.34
CA LYS A 1216 25.16 56.02 -32.06
C LYS A 1216 26.45 55.22 -31.87
N ALA A 1217 26.37 53.96 -31.47
CA ALA A 1217 27.52 53.09 -31.19
C ALA A 1217 27.97 52.24 -32.41
N ALA A 1218 27.19 52.19 -33.50
CA ALA A 1218 27.55 51.46 -34.70
C ALA A 1218 28.85 52.02 -35.34
N PRO A 1219 29.87 51.21 -35.63
CA PRO A 1219 31.11 51.70 -36.23
C PRO A 1219 30.81 52.24 -37.63
N ARG A 1220 31.18 53.52 -37.88
CA ARG A 1220 31.21 54.08 -39.23
C ARG A 1220 32.07 53.17 -40.11
N LYS A 1221 31.44 52.52 -41.11
CA LYS A 1221 32.13 51.75 -42.16
C LYS A 1221 33.32 52.57 -42.71
N LYS A 1222 34.55 52.14 -42.41
CA LYS A 1222 35.75 52.65 -43.10
C LYS A 1222 35.64 52.23 -44.57
N ARG A 1223 35.61 53.24 -45.45
CA ARG A 1223 35.83 53.07 -46.89
C ARG A 1223 37.21 52.45 -47.12
N SER A 1224 37.22 51.37 -47.89
CA SER A 1224 38.42 50.69 -48.37
C SER A 1224 39.28 51.63 -49.23
N PRO A 1225 40.61 51.68 -49.07
CA PRO A 1225 41.50 52.17 -50.11
C PRO A 1225 41.73 51.05 -51.14
N ALA A 1226 41.69 51.42 -52.41
CA ALA A 1226 41.99 50.54 -53.54
C ALA A 1226 43.44 50.05 -53.52
N THR A 1227 43.61 48.80 -53.92
CA THR A 1227 44.84 48.02 -54.07
C THR A 1227 45.71 48.48 -55.25
N ARG A 1228 46.99 48.75 -54.97
CA ARG A 1228 48.18 48.55 -55.82
C ARG A 1228 49.22 47.97 -54.84
N GLY A 1229 49.85 46.81 -54.99
CA GLY A 1229 50.44 46.15 -56.15
C GLY A 1229 51.94 46.01 -55.86
N SER A 1230 52.49 44.79 -55.98
CA SER A 1230 53.91 44.38 -55.82
C SER A 1230 54.47 44.33 -54.38
N ALA A 1231 55.47 43.54 -54.00
CA ALA A 1231 56.06 42.28 -54.47
C ALA A 1231 56.99 41.79 -53.33
N THR A 1232 57.21 40.48 -53.25
CA THR A 1232 58.36 39.74 -52.69
C THR A 1232 59.44 40.50 -51.88
N SER A 1233 59.77 40.01 -50.68
CA SER A 1233 61.01 39.24 -50.40
C SER A 1233 61.42 39.20 -48.91
N SER A 1234 61.74 37.98 -48.46
CA SER A 1234 62.89 37.58 -47.63
C SER A 1234 63.16 38.17 -46.22
N SER A 1235 63.21 37.22 -45.29
CA SER A 1235 64.34 36.90 -44.38
C SER A 1235 64.43 37.50 -42.98
N SER A 1236 64.84 36.55 -42.11
CA SER A 1236 65.69 36.66 -40.92
C SER A 1236 65.09 37.12 -39.58
N ARG A 1237 64.78 36.10 -38.76
CA ARG A 1237 65.26 35.90 -37.36
C ARG A 1237 66.63 36.58 -37.08
N PRO A 1238 67.06 36.84 -35.81
CA PRO A 1238 66.80 35.99 -34.65
C PRO A 1238 66.72 36.66 -33.25
N SER A 1239 66.32 35.82 -32.28
CA SER A 1239 66.87 35.62 -30.93
C SER A 1239 67.04 36.79 -29.95
N THR A 1240 66.52 36.61 -28.73
CA THR A 1240 67.25 36.44 -27.43
C THR A 1240 67.08 37.69 -26.56
N ARG A 1241 66.94 37.70 -25.23
CA ARG A 1241 66.97 36.71 -24.13
C ARG A 1241 66.73 37.53 -22.84
N ALA A 1242 66.12 36.91 -21.82
CA ALA A 1242 66.27 37.24 -20.39
C ALA A 1242 65.74 38.63 -19.93
N LYS A 1243 65.32 38.87 -18.69
CA LYS A 1243 65.45 38.16 -17.40
C LYS A 1243 64.43 38.79 -16.43
N ARG A 1244 63.81 37.94 -15.61
CA ARG A 1244 63.64 38.00 -14.14
C ARG A 1244 63.24 39.31 -13.43
N GLN A 1245 62.37 39.05 -12.43
CA GLN A 1245 62.28 39.60 -11.06
C GLN A 1245 61.33 40.79 -10.90
N LYS A 1246 60.59 40.97 -9.79
CA LYS A 1246 60.17 40.17 -8.61
C LYS A 1246 59.17 41.08 -7.86
N SER A 1247 58.34 40.50 -6.97
CA SER A 1247 57.58 41.17 -5.87
C SER A 1247 56.60 42.28 -6.28
N SER A 1248 55.34 42.27 -5.87
CA SER A 1248 54.80 41.99 -4.52
C SER A 1248 53.38 41.45 -4.62
#